data_AF-A0A3P3ZF05-F1
#
_entry.id   AF-A0A3P3ZF05-F1
#
_cell.length_a   1.000
_cell.length_b   1.000
_cell.length_c   1.000
_cell.angle_alpha   90.00
_cell.angle_beta   90.00
_cell.angle_gamma   90.00
#
_symmetry.space_group_name_H-M   'P 1'
#
loop_
_entity.id
_entity.type
_entity.pdbx_description
1 polymer ?
#
loop_
_entity_poly.entity_id
_entity_poly.type
_entity_poly.pdbx_seq_one_letter_code
_entity_poly.pdbx_strand_id
1 'polypeptide(L)'
;MPVRVLCLHGSRQTREIFQNQLSLFQDDLAHIAELVFLEAPHVLPFITAQDDILTRSWCSTDGKEDYSAGDALVASAMQPGGPDTDLAFTIMFGFSQGALMIYRYLWLHARDTAVSSQLRGVIVAGAQDPRRMLPCGGGRTLSQLPPDRAAGSFAGPPVFGALPFLHLIGRKDTIVAPEESAAFAQVCSSTSRVLFHEHAHSIPALKEVRTAVREVCLAASMSSVKVAEALEARAEELEMVRSMYEEECVLTRGDETLVRIPLFTDAESLLASSSSSVTVSLDASTVHALERIKVCFHVPWSYPSTLPMVEITGGPTWHSVKYERWAAGMVVRTSAYLADELGVGTAMLLPAYLYTAGLAQEEVDILLDVFTKEACSGDRAHGCRDGGADGEAAVSQLAGPWATEDELLRQTYITEAEAKAVEVLLAEAKRNRDCRRPATDGGDDGRDAESEVVELEAPTAAGGGGGTCTLTIGLIGKPSAGKSTFFNAVTNPADESDAARVASFPFTTIEPNVGTALAPLYCPCATLRAAELAPADDDVTGVTAAACSAASCNAALSSGLTGTLCDAAYGHVCALGSDRFRRHPVKVKDVAGLVQGAYQGKGKGNQFLNDLCDADVLVHVVDGAAATEADGTACTPGQGSTMEDIAWVRSEVHSWIYDNLRAKWTSLVRQPTKLRTMFSGYRSTPAFVDRVLRRVGIANDIALTAILRTWGPQELHAFVALYIRLRFPLIVALNKADLPAAAGVAEALRQAYPHEVFVPMTARIEWLALQLSRKGYIDYTSGVASLSGTFGHGDAANLDKSVRQELYDVTSFFRTTTPSQEVLSSPWLRTTTGVQDVLAAAMEACGVMLVYPVRTFHPVTSLAHCLTFKLGSSAGRVFDALVHLKLLEGKLVRFEVIDLAPVKRLLLQQLMASLPSIPSNEASTPVPAQPKQRTVELPTLVKTLRKTEVISSSVVLARILSNKFQPA
;
A
#
# COMPACT_ATOMS: atom_id res chain seq x y z
N MET A 1 -24.64 27.75 -4.20
CA MET A 1 -24.87 27.61 -2.74
C MET A 1 -25.15 26.14 -2.48
N PRO A 2 -24.46 25.49 -1.53
CA PRO A 2 -24.67 24.07 -1.22
C PRO A 2 -26.10 23.84 -0.71
N VAL A 3 -26.67 22.68 -1.05
CA VAL A 3 -28.00 22.24 -0.62
C VAL A 3 -27.98 21.95 0.88
N ARG A 4 -28.92 22.46 1.67
CA ARG A 4 -28.97 22.18 3.10
C ARG A 4 -29.87 20.97 3.38
N VAL A 5 -29.29 19.97 4.05
CA VAL A 5 -29.94 18.70 4.39
C VAL A 5 -30.16 18.62 5.90
N LEU A 6 -31.42 18.50 6.33
CA LEU A 6 -31.76 18.29 7.74
C LEU A 6 -31.73 16.79 8.09
N CYS A 7 -30.80 16.38 8.96
CA CYS A 7 -30.57 15.00 9.36
C CYS A 7 -31.22 14.66 10.70
N LEU A 8 -32.11 13.66 10.72
CA LEU A 8 -32.83 13.17 11.89
C LEU A 8 -32.41 11.73 12.23
N HIS A 9 -31.81 11.52 13.40
CA HIS A 9 -31.26 10.23 13.82
C HIS A 9 -32.34 9.23 14.29
N GLY A 10 -31.97 7.96 14.45
CA GLY A 10 -32.85 6.91 14.98
C GLY A 10 -33.02 6.94 16.50
N SER A 11 -33.89 6.08 17.04
CA SER A 11 -34.02 5.91 18.49
C SER A 11 -32.74 5.33 19.11
N ARG A 12 -32.45 5.65 20.38
CA ARG A 12 -31.24 5.20 21.10
C ARG A 12 -29.94 5.65 20.42
N GLN A 13 -29.96 6.80 19.77
CA GLN A 13 -28.78 7.45 19.18
C GLN A 13 -28.70 8.90 19.66
N THR A 14 -27.51 9.50 19.54
CA THR A 14 -27.30 10.94 19.67
C THR A 14 -26.95 11.54 18.30
N ARG A 15 -27.00 12.88 18.16
CA ARG A 15 -26.56 13.54 16.92
C ARG A 15 -25.13 13.17 16.54
N GLU A 16 -24.24 13.02 17.52
CA GLU A 16 -22.81 12.74 17.31
C GLU A 16 -22.60 11.32 16.79
N ILE A 17 -23.35 10.34 17.31
CA ILE A 17 -23.32 8.96 16.81
C ILE A 17 -23.82 8.93 15.36
N PHE A 18 -24.91 9.63 15.06
CA PHE A 18 -25.47 9.66 13.71
C PHE A 18 -24.57 10.42 12.73
N GLN A 19 -23.94 11.50 13.18
CA GLN A 19 -22.94 12.25 12.42
C GLN A 19 -21.76 11.35 12.03
N ASN A 20 -21.26 10.55 12.97
CA ASN A 20 -20.16 9.60 12.71
C ASN A 20 -20.58 8.48 11.74
N GLN A 21 -21.82 7.99 11.83
CA GLN A 21 -22.36 7.00 10.88
C GLN A 21 -22.42 7.54 9.45
N LEU A 22 -22.67 8.85 9.28
CA LEU A 22 -22.72 9.53 7.99
C LEU A 22 -21.42 10.25 7.61
N SER A 23 -20.30 10.02 8.30
CA SER A 23 -19.01 10.69 8.02
C SER A 23 -18.55 10.53 6.57
N LEU A 24 -18.62 9.31 6.02
CA LEU A 24 -18.30 9.07 4.61
C LEU A 24 -19.26 9.77 3.62
N PHE A 25 -20.52 10.00 4.02
CA PHE A 25 -21.45 10.79 3.21
C PHE A 25 -21.13 12.29 3.30
N GLN A 26 -20.65 12.78 4.46
CA GLN A 26 -20.19 14.17 4.61
C GLN A 26 -18.99 14.46 3.71
N ASP A 27 -18.02 13.55 3.65
CA ASP A 27 -16.85 13.69 2.79
C ASP A 27 -17.26 13.71 1.30
N ASP A 28 -18.15 12.80 0.89
CA ASP A 28 -18.61 12.71 -0.51
C ASP A 28 -19.47 13.91 -0.94
N LEU A 29 -20.19 14.53 0.00
CA LEU A 29 -21.15 15.62 -0.25
C LEU A 29 -20.60 17.01 0.08
N ALA A 30 -19.37 17.14 0.60
CA ALA A 30 -18.82 18.40 1.11
C ALA A 30 -18.91 19.59 0.12
N HIS A 31 -18.87 19.32 -1.19
CA HIS A 31 -18.98 20.33 -2.24
C HIS A 31 -20.41 20.54 -2.78
N ILE A 32 -21.37 19.70 -2.39
CA ILE A 32 -22.74 19.63 -2.95
C ILE A 32 -23.77 20.03 -1.89
N ALA A 33 -23.64 19.50 -0.68
CA ALA A 33 -24.63 19.64 0.38
C ALA A 33 -24.02 19.80 1.78
N GLU A 34 -24.67 20.62 2.61
CA GLU A 34 -24.39 20.79 4.03
C GLU A 34 -25.36 19.91 4.84
N LEU A 35 -24.83 18.93 5.58
CA LEU A 35 -25.61 18.05 6.44
C LEU A 35 -25.69 18.63 7.86
N VAL A 36 -26.90 18.97 8.32
CA VAL A 36 -27.15 19.55 9.65
C VAL A 36 -27.90 18.53 10.51
N PHE A 37 -27.34 18.18 11.66
CA PHE A 37 -27.83 17.11 12.52
C PHE A 37 -28.64 17.67 13.69
N LEU A 38 -29.90 17.24 13.82
CA LEU A 38 -30.79 17.64 14.90
C LEU A 38 -30.78 16.59 16.02
N GLU A 39 -30.72 17.03 17.28
CA GLU A 39 -30.72 16.16 18.46
C GLU A 39 -32.15 15.94 18.96
N ALA A 40 -32.54 14.70 19.21
CA ALA A 40 -33.87 14.39 19.71
C ALA A 40 -34.10 14.92 21.16
N PRO A 41 -35.35 15.30 21.51
CA PRO A 41 -35.63 16.01 22.76
C PRO A 41 -35.60 15.14 24.02
N HIS A 42 -35.90 13.84 23.92
CA HIS A 42 -36.02 12.96 25.10
C HIS A 42 -34.75 12.15 25.34
N VAL A 43 -34.22 12.21 26.56
CA VAL A 43 -33.07 11.39 27.01
C VAL A 43 -33.58 10.05 27.54
N LEU A 44 -33.01 8.96 27.06
CA LEU A 44 -33.36 7.61 27.48
C LEU A 44 -32.51 7.16 28.68
N PRO A 45 -33.07 6.33 29.59
CA PRO A 45 -32.29 5.72 30.67
C PRO A 45 -31.25 4.74 30.12
N PHE A 46 -30.15 4.54 30.87
CA PHE A 46 -29.09 3.60 30.50
C PHE A 46 -29.63 2.18 30.33
N ILE A 47 -29.17 1.50 29.28
CA ILE A 47 -29.60 0.13 28.94
C ILE A 47 -28.86 -0.87 29.83
N THR A 48 -27.59 -0.60 30.13
CA THR A 48 -26.77 -1.38 31.06
C THR A 48 -26.01 -0.47 32.03
N ALA A 49 -25.64 -0.98 33.21
CA ALA A 49 -24.89 -0.21 34.22
C ALA A 49 -23.45 0.16 33.79
N GLN A 50 -23.04 -0.18 32.56
CA GLN A 50 -21.71 0.01 31.98
C GLN A 50 -21.71 0.99 30.78
N ASP A 51 -22.88 1.54 30.40
CA ASP A 51 -22.97 2.49 29.29
C ASP A 51 -22.61 3.91 29.76
N ASP A 52 -21.56 4.50 29.18
CA ASP A 52 -21.08 5.86 29.52
C ASP A 52 -21.78 7.00 28.76
N ILE A 53 -22.66 6.68 27.79
CA ILE A 53 -23.29 7.67 26.88
C ILE A 53 -24.82 7.59 26.97
N LEU A 54 -25.44 8.72 27.35
CA LEU A 54 -26.90 8.88 27.35
C LEU A 54 -27.43 8.95 25.92
N THR A 55 -28.32 8.03 25.55
CA THR A 55 -28.95 7.99 24.21
C THR A 55 -30.29 8.72 24.18
N ARG A 56 -30.83 9.04 22.99
CA ARG A 56 -32.04 9.85 22.84
C ARG A 56 -33.13 9.24 21.96
N SER A 57 -34.35 9.78 22.08
CA SER A 57 -35.55 9.37 21.34
C SER A 57 -36.40 10.59 20.96
N TRP A 58 -37.12 10.49 19.84
CA TRP A 58 -38.08 11.49 19.36
C TRP A 58 -39.44 11.44 20.05
N CYS A 59 -39.77 10.34 20.75
CA CYS A 59 -40.95 10.23 21.61
C CYS A 59 -40.59 10.02 23.09
N SER A 60 -41.54 10.41 23.97
CA SER A 60 -41.45 10.19 25.41
C SER A 60 -41.51 8.69 25.78
N THR A 61 -40.80 8.33 26.85
CA THR A 61 -40.77 6.96 27.42
C THR A 61 -41.89 6.67 28.41
N ASP A 62 -42.79 7.62 28.69
CA ASP A 62 -43.81 7.53 29.74
C ASP A 62 -45.02 6.63 29.38
N GLY A 63 -44.83 5.64 28.49
CA GLY A 63 -45.85 4.66 28.09
C GLY A 63 -46.93 5.17 27.14
N LYS A 64 -46.88 6.44 26.73
CA LYS A 64 -47.63 7.00 25.59
C LYS A 64 -46.60 7.45 24.54
N GLU A 65 -46.70 6.95 23.31
CA GLU A 65 -45.85 7.38 22.19
C GLU A 65 -46.16 8.84 21.79
N ASP A 66 -45.80 9.79 22.67
CA ASP A 66 -46.00 11.22 22.46
C ASP A 66 -44.80 11.81 21.73
N TYR A 67 -45.05 12.32 20.53
CA TYR A 67 -44.08 12.93 19.63
C TYR A 67 -44.19 14.47 19.58
N SER A 68 -45.06 15.08 20.40
CA SER A 68 -45.35 16.52 20.36
C SER A 68 -44.11 17.41 20.50
N ALA A 69 -43.18 17.05 21.38
CA ALA A 69 -41.91 17.76 21.55
C ALA A 69 -40.99 17.62 20.31
N GLY A 70 -40.97 16.44 19.68
CA GLY A 70 -40.25 16.21 18.43
C GLY A 70 -40.85 16.98 17.27
N ASP A 71 -42.17 16.97 17.12
CA ASP A 71 -42.91 17.71 16.09
C ASP A 71 -42.62 19.22 16.20
N ALA A 72 -42.67 19.80 17.41
CA ALA A 72 -42.36 21.21 17.65
C ALA A 72 -40.89 21.56 17.31
N LEU A 73 -39.95 20.67 17.64
CA LEU A 73 -38.52 20.87 17.38
C LEU A 73 -38.21 20.84 15.88
N VAL A 74 -38.76 19.86 15.13
CA VAL A 74 -38.59 19.78 13.67
C VAL A 74 -39.26 20.96 12.99
N ALA A 75 -40.46 21.35 13.41
CA ALA A 75 -41.14 22.52 12.88
C ALA A 75 -40.34 23.80 13.11
N SER A 76 -39.76 24.00 14.30
CA SER A 76 -38.88 25.14 14.58
C SER A 76 -37.60 25.12 13.74
N ALA A 77 -37.01 23.95 13.51
CA ALA A 77 -35.81 23.81 12.68
C ALA A 77 -36.07 24.12 11.19
N MET A 78 -37.30 23.88 10.73
CA MET A 78 -37.71 24.12 9.34
C MET A 78 -38.10 25.58 9.06
N GLN A 79 -38.30 26.43 10.08
CA GLN A 79 -38.61 27.85 9.91
C GLN A 79 -37.39 28.64 9.41
N PRO A 80 -37.55 29.56 8.44
CA PRO A 80 -36.50 30.49 8.06
C PRO A 80 -36.33 31.57 9.14
N GLY A 81 -35.16 31.61 9.81
CA GLY A 81 -34.79 32.70 10.73
C GLY A 81 -34.17 32.25 12.06
N GLY A 82 -32.83 32.18 12.10
CA GLY A 82 -31.98 32.08 13.30
C GLY A 82 -30.56 32.56 12.94
N PRO A 83 -29.69 32.97 13.90
CA PRO A 83 -28.83 34.16 13.79
C PRO A 83 -27.68 34.18 12.75
N ASP A 84 -27.61 33.24 11.81
CA ASP A 84 -26.51 33.21 10.82
C ASP A 84 -26.86 32.71 9.40
N THR A 85 -28.13 32.42 9.02
CA THR A 85 -28.43 32.05 7.61
C THR A 85 -29.86 32.36 7.13
N ASP A 86 -29.98 32.92 5.91
CA ASP A 86 -31.22 33.20 5.16
C ASP A 86 -31.76 31.99 4.35
N LEU A 87 -31.18 30.79 4.48
CA LEU A 87 -31.47 29.64 3.62
C LEU A 87 -32.20 28.50 4.36
N ALA A 88 -33.41 28.18 3.89
CA ALA A 88 -34.25 27.10 4.40
C ALA A 88 -33.77 25.71 3.96
N PHE A 89 -34.01 24.67 4.77
CA PHE A 89 -33.65 23.28 4.43
C PHE A 89 -34.43 22.78 3.21
N THR A 90 -33.72 22.29 2.21
CA THR A 90 -34.29 21.83 0.93
C THR A 90 -34.39 20.30 0.83
N ILE A 91 -33.66 19.56 1.66
CA ILE A 91 -33.76 18.10 1.78
C ILE A 91 -33.91 17.70 3.26
N MET A 92 -34.69 16.66 3.53
CA MET A 92 -34.71 15.98 4.83
C MET A 92 -34.14 14.56 4.71
N PHE A 93 -33.31 14.13 5.66
CA PHE A 93 -32.73 12.79 5.74
C PHE A 93 -33.01 12.17 7.12
N GLY A 94 -33.85 11.14 7.18
CA GLY A 94 -34.23 10.46 8.42
C GLY A 94 -33.82 8.99 8.46
N PHE A 95 -33.36 8.53 9.62
CA PHE A 95 -33.13 7.11 9.91
C PHE A 95 -34.09 6.59 10.96
N SER A 96 -34.73 5.44 10.73
CA SER A 96 -35.57 4.76 11.72
C SER A 96 -36.65 5.70 12.29
N GLN A 97 -36.64 5.98 13.60
CA GLN A 97 -37.54 6.96 14.24
C GLN A 97 -37.42 8.38 13.64
N GLY A 98 -36.25 8.79 13.16
CA GLY A 98 -36.08 10.06 12.45
C GLY A 98 -36.79 10.09 11.09
N ALA A 99 -36.88 8.94 10.40
CA ALA A 99 -37.68 8.84 9.17
C ALA A 99 -39.17 9.00 9.46
N LEU A 100 -39.64 8.48 10.60
CA LEU A 100 -41.01 8.70 11.06
C LEU A 100 -41.30 10.19 11.32
N MET A 101 -40.32 10.93 11.89
CA MET A 101 -40.49 12.37 12.11
C MET A 101 -40.66 13.14 10.81
N ILE A 102 -39.95 12.73 9.75
CA ILE A 102 -40.14 13.31 8.41
C ILE A 102 -41.56 13.07 7.93
N TYR A 103 -42.06 11.84 8.00
CA TYR A 103 -43.43 11.55 7.57
C TYR A 103 -44.46 12.34 8.37
N ARG A 104 -44.29 12.46 9.69
CA ARG A 104 -45.18 13.24 10.55
C ARG A 104 -45.16 14.73 10.20
N TYR A 105 -43.97 15.30 9.99
CA TYR A 105 -43.82 16.68 9.57
C TYR A 105 -44.52 16.94 8.24
N LEU A 106 -44.26 16.12 7.23
CA LEU A 106 -44.91 16.23 5.92
C LEU A 106 -46.43 16.07 6.02
N TRP A 107 -46.92 15.22 6.92
CA TRP A 107 -48.34 15.00 7.13
C TRP A 107 -49.02 16.20 7.80
N LEU A 108 -48.43 16.73 8.87
CA LEU A 108 -48.93 17.91 9.60
C LEU A 108 -48.93 19.16 8.71
N HIS A 109 -47.97 19.25 7.78
CA HIS A 109 -47.79 20.38 6.87
C HIS A 109 -48.23 20.09 5.42
N ALA A 110 -49.02 19.04 5.17
CA ALA A 110 -49.43 18.65 3.82
C ALA A 110 -50.27 19.72 3.08
N ARG A 111 -50.85 20.68 3.82
CA ARG A 111 -51.61 21.82 3.27
C ARG A 111 -50.80 23.12 3.19
N ASP A 112 -49.56 23.09 3.66
CA ASP A 112 -48.69 24.26 3.69
C ASP A 112 -47.91 24.37 2.37
N THR A 113 -48.32 25.29 1.51
CA THR A 113 -47.70 25.51 0.20
C THR A 113 -46.25 26.01 0.34
N ALA A 114 -45.90 26.65 1.46
CA ALA A 114 -44.52 27.07 1.71
C ALA A 114 -43.61 25.86 1.86
N VAL A 115 -44.02 24.86 2.64
CA VAL A 115 -43.26 23.61 2.85
C VAL A 115 -43.15 22.80 1.56
N SER A 116 -44.24 22.69 0.78
CA SER A 116 -44.20 22.00 -0.52
C SER A 116 -43.31 22.69 -1.56
N SER A 117 -43.16 24.02 -1.49
CA SER A 117 -42.27 24.78 -2.38
C SER A 117 -40.80 24.79 -1.92
N GLN A 118 -40.57 24.62 -0.62
CA GLN A 118 -39.25 24.63 0.00
C GLN A 118 -38.52 23.29 -0.19
N LEU A 119 -39.20 22.17 0.02
CA LEU A 119 -38.60 20.84 -0.06
C LEU A 119 -38.46 20.38 -1.52
N ARG A 120 -37.26 19.88 -1.84
CA ARG A 120 -36.90 19.36 -3.17
C ARG A 120 -36.51 17.89 -3.16
N GLY A 121 -36.40 17.26 -1.99
CA GLY A 121 -36.18 15.83 -1.88
C GLY A 121 -36.23 15.31 -0.44
N VAL A 122 -36.51 14.01 -0.30
CA VAL A 122 -36.58 13.33 0.99
C VAL A 122 -35.82 12.01 0.92
N ILE A 123 -34.98 11.75 1.92
CA ILE A 123 -34.21 10.53 2.06
C ILE A 123 -34.62 9.85 3.36
N VAL A 124 -35.04 8.59 3.29
CA VAL A 124 -35.48 7.82 4.45
C VAL A 124 -34.84 6.44 4.44
N ALA A 125 -34.36 6.00 5.60
CA ALA A 125 -33.73 4.71 5.76
C ALA A 125 -34.28 3.96 6.97
N GLY A 126 -34.52 2.66 6.85
CA GLY A 126 -35.12 1.86 7.92
C GLY A 126 -36.49 2.38 8.36
N ALA A 127 -37.27 2.94 7.44
CA ALA A 127 -38.50 3.66 7.77
C ALA A 127 -39.68 2.71 8.01
N GLN A 128 -40.30 2.81 9.20
CA GLN A 128 -41.54 2.11 9.51
C GLN A 128 -42.74 2.74 8.80
N ASP A 129 -43.77 1.94 8.55
CA ASP A 129 -45.03 2.45 8.00
C ASP A 129 -45.73 3.38 9.01
N PRO A 130 -45.88 4.68 8.72
CA PRO A 130 -46.47 5.64 9.65
C PRO A 130 -47.95 5.33 9.95
N ARG A 131 -48.63 4.50 9.14
CA ARG A 131 -50.01 4.07 9.38
C ARG A 131 -50.18 3.27 10.68
N ARG A 132 -49.10 2.74 11.26
CA ARG A 132 -49.13 2.03 12.55
C ARG A 132 -49.12 2.95 13.78
N MET A 133 -48.66 4.20 13.66
CA MET A 133 -48.43 5.09 14.80
C MET A 133 -49.35 6.32 14.85
N LEU A 134 -50.15 6.58 13.81
CA LEU A 134 -51.09 7.70 13.80
C LEU A 134 -52.44 7.26 14.40
N PRO A 135 -52.94 7.89 15.48
CA PRO A 135 -54.21 7.49 16.08
C PRO A 135 -55.37 7.69 15.09
N CYS A 136 -56.24 6.68 15.00
CA CYS A 136 -57.56 6.76 14.38
C CYS A 136 -58.44 7.80 15.11
N GLY A 137 -58.21 9.09 14.87
CA GLY A 137 -58.92 10.16 15.55
C GLY A 137 -58.77 11.49 14.83
N GLY A 138 -59.71 11.79 13.93
CA GLY A 138 -59.94 13.14 13.40
C GLY A 138 -59.70 13.33 11.91
N GLY A 139 -60.63 12.84 11.08
CA GLY A 139 -60.99 13.56 9.84
C GLY A 139 -60.20 13.28 8.55
N ARG A 140 -59.65 12.08 8.35
CA ARG A 140 -59.56 11.38 7.04
C ARG A 140 -58.97 9.99 7.25
N THR A 141 -59.78 8.98 7.01
CA THR A 141 -59.47 7.58 7.30
C THR A 141 -58.55 7.01 6.22
N LEU A 142 -57.29 6.73 6.57
CA LEU A 142 -56.38 5.87 5.79
C LEU A 142 -56.85 4.41 5.71
N SER A 143 -57.89 4.03 6.47
CA SER A 143 -58.47 2.69 6.48
C SER A 143 -59.47 2.41 5.35
N GLN A 144 -59.55 3.27 4.32
CA GLN A 144 -60.40 3.03 3.13
C GLN A 144 -59.62 2.59 1.88
N LEU A 145 -58.35 2.20 2.01
CA LEU A 145 -57.67 1.45 0.95
C LEU A 145 -57.79 -0.05 1.26
N PRO A 146 -58.45 -0.85 0.40
CA PRO A 146 -58.69 -2.27 0.67
C PRO A 146 -57.36 -3.03 0.68
N PRO A 147 -57.21 -4.05 1.54
CA PRO A 147 -56.05 -4.92 1.51
C PRO A 147 -56.35 -6.06 0.54
N ASP A 148 -56.03 -5.91 -0.76
CA ASP A 148 -56.07 -7.06 -1.67
C ASP A 148 -54.73 -7.27 -2.37
N ARG A 149 -54.12 -8.41 -2.03
CA ARG A 149 -52.98 -9.02 -2.71
C ARG A 149 -53.49 -9.66 -4.01
N ALA A 150 -53.23 -9.03 -5.15
CA ALA A 150 -52.84 -9.65 -6.42
C ALA A 150 -53.11 -8.69 -7.58
N ALA A 151 -52.14 -8.58 -8.51
CA ALA A 151 -52.16 -7.79 -9.74
C ALA A 151 -51.98 -6.27 -9.60
N GLY A 152 -51.16 -5.72 -10.50
CA GLY A 152 -50.57 -4.39 -10.43
C GLY A 152 -51.50 -3.24 -10.80
N SER A 153 -50.98 -2.02 -10.56
CA SER A 153 -51.55 -0.68 -10.77
C SER A 153 -52.36 -0.13 -9.59
N PHE A 154 -51.70 0.61 -8.70
CA PHE A 154 -52.34 1.54 -7.77
C PHE A 154 -52.67 2.84 -8.53
N ALA A 155 -53.95 3.10 -8.80
CA ALA A 155 -54.44 4.33 -9.44
C ALA A 155 -55.11 5.27 -8.42
N GLY A 156 -54.32 5.81 -7.48
CA GLY A 156 -54.75 6.86 -6.54
C GLY A 156 -53.73 8.02 -6.52
N PRO A 157 -54.14 9.26 -6.19
CA PRO A 157 -53.22 10.39 -6.11
C PRO A 157 -52.16 10.16 -5.00
N PRO A 158 -50.87 10.48 -5.24
CA PRO A 158 -49.80 10.27 -4.28
C PRO A 158 -50.01 11.08 -3.00
N VAL A 159 -49.62 10.51 -1.84
CA VAL A 159 -49.89 11.10 -0.52
C VAL A 159 -49.14 12.42 -0.30
N PHE A 160 -47.93 12.57 -0.85
CA PHE A 160 -47.09 13.77 -0.68
C PHE A 160 -46.79 14.50 -2.00
N GLY A 161 -47.62 14.33 -3.04
CA GLY A 161 -47.46 15.01 -4.33
C GLY A 161 -46.23 14.55 -5.13
N ALA A 162 -45.63 15.47 -5.90
CA ALA A 162 -44.48 15.22 -6.80
C ALA A 162 -43.10 15.34 -6.13
N LEU A 163 -43.04 15.37 -4.79
CA LEU A 163 -41.77 15.44 -4.05
C LEU A 163 -40.99 14.12 -4.22
N PRO A 164 -39.71 14.14 -4.64
CA PRO A 164 -38.95 12.91 -4.84
C PRO A 164 -38.51 12.31 -3.51
N PHE A 165 -38.74 11.00 -3.36
CA PHE A 165 -38.32 10.21 -2.21
C PHE A 165 -37.24 9.21 -2.59
N LEU A 166 -36.26 9.01 -1.72
CA LEU A 166 -35.31 7.90 -1.77
C LEU A 166 -35.47 7.06 -0.51
N HIS A 167 -35.97 5.84 -0.67
CA HIS A 167 -36.13 4.86 0.40
C HIS A 167 -34.98 3.85 0.37
N LEU A 168 -34.18 3.83 1.44
CA LEU A 168 -33.11 2.86 1.65
C LEU A 168 -33.63 1.71 2.52
N ILE A 169 -33.69 0.51 1.95
CA ILE A 169 -34.32 -0.67 2.58
C ILE A 169 -33.31 -1.81 2.72
N GLY A 170 -33.13 -2.30 3.94
CA GLY A 170 -32.31 -3.48 4.22
C GLY A 170 -33.06 -4.78 3.96
N ARG A 171 -32.54 -5.65 3.07
CA ARG A 171 -33.12 -6.97 2.80
C ARG A 171 -33.11 -7.90 4.01
N LYS A 172 -32.22 -7.65 4.97
CA LYS A 172 -32.08 -8.41 6.22
C LYS A 172 -32.60 -7.64 7.43
N ASP A 173 -33.44 -6.63 7.21
CA ASP A 173 -34.03 -5.86 8.29
C ASP A 173 -35.06 -6.73 9.04
N THR A 174 -34.80 -6.96 10.32
CA THR A 174 -35.69 -7.71 11.22
C THR A 174 -36.52 -6.79 12.12
N ILE A 175 -36.24 -5.48 12.12
CA ILE A 175 -36.95 -4.46 12.89
C ILE A 175 -38.13 -3.92 12.08
N VAL A 176 -37.92 -3.72 10.77
CA VAL A 176 -38.94 -3.27 9.83
C VAL A 176 -39.00 -4.22 8.65
N ALA A 177 -40.19 -4.74 8.35
CA ALA A 177 -40.37 -5.67 7.24
C ALA A 177 -40.04 -4.97 5.90
N PRO A 178 -39.08 -5.48 5.09
CA PRO A 178 -38.66 -4.83 3.85
C PRO A 178 -39.80 -4.64 2.85
N GLU A 179 -40.72 -5.62 2.78
CA GLU A 179 -41.89 -5.57 1.90
C GLU A 179 -42.87 -4.46 2.32
N GLU A 180 -42.98 -4.21 3.64
CA GLU A 180 -43.85 -3.17 4.19
C GLU A 180 -43.30 -1.78 3.88
N SER A 181 -42.00 -1.55 4.10
CA SER A 181 -41.34 -0.30 3.74
C SER A 181 -41.40 -0.03 2.23
N ALA A 182 -41.24 -1.07 1.40
CA ALA A 182 -41.31 -0.94 -0.06
C ALA A 182 -42.72 -0.63 -0.56
N ALA A 183 -43.75 -1.27 0.02
CA ALA A 183 -45.14 -0.99 -0.31
C ALA A 183 -45.53 0.45 0.06
N PHE A 184 -45.07 0.95 1.21
CA PHE A 184 -45.34 2.34 1.60
C PHE A 184 -44.60 3.36 0.72
N ALA A 185 -43.38 3.05 0.26
CA ALA A 185 -42.61 3.92 -0.62
C ALA A 185 -43.37 4.25 -1.92
N GLN A 186 -44.07 3.26 -2.49
CA GLN A 186 -44.89 3.43 -3.70
C GLN A 186 -46.08 4.38 -3.50
N VAL A 187 -46.54 4.56 -2.25
CA VAL A 187 -47.69 5.41 -1.90
C VAL A 187 -47.25 6.86 -1.63
N CYS A 188 -45.98 7.08 -1.29
CA CYS A 188 -45.45 8.40 -0.91
C CYS A 188 -45.43 9.40 -2.07
N SER A 189 -44.90 8.98 -3.23
CA SER A 189 -44.85 9.78 -4.46
C SER A 189 -44.74 8.88 -5.69
N SER A 190 -45.26 9.35 -6.82
CA SER A 190 -45.03 8.72 -8.14
C SER A 190 -43.57 8.77 -8.59
N THR A 191 -42.74 9.59 -7.93
CA THR A 191 -41.30 9.73 -8.19
C THR A 191 -40.42 9.09 -7.10
N SER A 192 -41.03 8.26 -6.23
CA SER A 192 -40.33 7.58 -5.15
C SER A 192 -39.43 6.46 -5.68
N ARG A 193 -38.15 6.51 -5.30
CA ARG A 193 -37.12 5.51 -5.62
C ARG A 193 -36.87 4.61 -4.40
N VAL A 194 -36.77 3.31 -4.64
CA VAL A 194 -36.47 2.32 -3.60
C VAL A 194 -35.13 1.65 -3.92
N LEU A 195 -34.18 1.71 -2.98
CA LEU A 195 -32.89 1.05 -3.10
C LEU A 195 -32.77 -0.02 -2.01
N PHE A 196 -32.64 -1.28 -2.44
CA PHE A 196 -32.43 -2.41 -1.55
C PHE A 196 -30.93 -2.66 -1.30
N HIS A 197 -30.56 -2.92 -0.04
CA HIS A 197 -29.20 -3.31 0.34
C HIS A 197 -29.16 -4.56 1.22
N GLU A 198 -28.05 -5.29 1.22
CA GLU A 198 -27.89 -6.58 1.92
C GLU A 198 -27.71 -6.47 3.46
N HIS A 199 -27.68 -5.25 4.00
CA HIS A 199 -27.53 -5.01 5.45
C HIS A 199 -28.87 -5.05 6.18
N ALA A 200 -28.83 -5.18 7.51
CA ALA A 200 -29.98 -5.11 8.41
C ALA A 200 -30.45 -3.65 8.60
N HIS A 201 -31.14 -3.34 9.70
CA HIS A 201 -31.66 -2.00 10.04
C HIS A 201 -30.55 -0.95 10.24
N SER A 202 -30.01 -0.41 9.14
CA SER A 202 -28.82 0.44 9.14
C SER A 202 -28.73 1.27 7.85
N ILE A 203 -27.87 2.29 7.84
CA ILE A 203 -27.48 3.02 6.62
C ILE A 203 -26.07 2.57 6.25
N PRO A 204 -25.89 1.64 5.30
CA PRO A 204 -24.57 1.16 4.95
C PRO A 204 -23.87 2.16 4.02
N ALA A 205 -22.57 2.38 4.22
CA ALA A 205 -21.74 3.26 3.38
C ALA A 205 -21.33 2.57 2.04
N LEU A 206 -22.24 1.82 1.44
CA LEU A 206 -22.05 1.18 0.14
C LEU A 206 -21.97 2.24 -0.96
N LYS A 207 -21.16 1.99 -1.99
CA LYS A 207 -21.01 2.92 -3.12
C LYS A 207 -22.36 3.23 -3.78
N GLU A 208 -23.20 2.22 -4.00
CA GLU A 208 -24.55 2.38 -4.58
C GLU A 208 -25.44 3.32 -3.75
N VAL A 209 -25.44 3.16 -2.42
CA VAL A 209 -26.21 4.02 -1.49
C VAL A 209 -25.68 5.45 -1.51
N ARG A 210 -24.35 5.61 -1.44
CA ARG A 210 -23.71 6.94 -1.48
C ARG A 210 -23.96 7.66 -2.81
N THR A 211 -23.88 6.94 -3.94
CA THR A 211 -24.22 7.48 -5.26
C THR A 211 -25.68 7.91 -5.33
N ALA A 212 -26.62 7.08 -4.85
CA ALA A 212 -28.05 7.43 -4.84
C ALA A 212 -28.36 8.68 -4.00
N VAL A 213 -27.76 8.79 -2.80
CA VAL A 213 -27.89 9.98 -1.94
C VAL A 213 -27.28 11.21 -2.62
N ARG A 214 -26.13 11.07 -3.27
CA ARG A 214 -25.47 12.14 -4.02
C ARG A 214 -26.30 12.62 -5.20
N GLU A 215 -26.94 11.71 -5.93
CA GLU A 215 -27.85 12.06 -7.03
C GLU A 215 -29.04 12.89 -6.56
N VAL A 216 -29.67 12.54 -5.43
CA VAL A 216 -30.77 13.34 -4.85
C VAL A 216 -30.29 14.74 -4.47
N CYS A 217 -29.10 14.85 -3.86
CA CYS A 217 -28.54 16.14 -3.48
C CYS A 217 -28.17 17.00 -4.70
N LEU A 218 -27.59 16.39 -5.74
CA LEU A 218 -27.27 17.07 -7.00
C LEU A 218 -28.54 17.54 -7.72
N ALA A 219 -29.58 16.70 -7.81
CA ALA A 219 -30.85 17.07 -8.42
C ALA A 219 -31.51 18.25 -7.69
N ALA A 220 -31.47 18.27 -6.36
CA ALA A 220 -31.99 19.39 -5.57
C ALA A 220 -31.16 20.68 -5.72
N SER A 221 -29.88 20.55 -6.06
CA SER A 221 -28.97 21.68 -6.35
C SER A 221 -29.26 22.33 -7.71
N MET A 222 -29.86 21.59 -8.65
CA MET A 222 -30.26 22.11 -9.95
C MET A 222 -31.58 22.90 -9.85
N SER A 223 -31.77 23.89 -10.72
CA SER A 223 -33.07 24.55 -10.88
C SER A 223 -34.07 23.58 -11.51
N SER A 224 -35.35 23.62 -11.09
CA SER A 224 -36.42 22.76 -11.63
C SER A 224 -36.54 22.77 -13.17
N VAL A 225 -36.16 23.87 -13.82
CA VAL A 225 -36.14 24.04 -15.28
C VAL A 225 -35.09 23.13 -15.95
N LYS A 226 -33.86 23.09 -15.42
CA LYS A 226 -32.75 22.31 -15.99
C LYS A 226 -32.93 20.79 -15.87
N VAL A 227 -33.66 20.33 -14.85
CA VAL A 227 -33.96 18.91 -14.68
C VAL A 227 -35.00 18.45 -15.72
N ALA A 228 -35.99 19.28 -16.03
CA ALA A 228 -36.96 18.99 -17.09
C ALA A 228 -36.29 18.95 -18.46
N GLU A 229 -35.44 19.93 -18.78
CA GLU A 229 -34.67 19.99 -20.03
C GLU A 229 -33.76 18.77 -20.21
N ALA A 230 -33.07 18.32 -19.15
CA ALA A 230 -32.19 17.15 -19.21
C ALA A 230 -32.97 15.84 -19.42
N LEU A 231 -34.15 15.69 -18.81
CA LEU A 231 -35.01 14.52 -19.01
C LEU A 231 -35.63 14.49 -20.42
N GLU A 232 -35.96 15.65 -20.97
CA GLU A 232 -36.44 15.80 -22.35
C GLU A 232 -35.35 15.45 -23.36
N ALA A 233 -34.14 16.01 -23.22
CA ALA A 233 -32.99 15.69 -24.06
C ALA A 233 -32.63 14.19 -24.02
N ARG A 234 -32.69 13.58 -22.84
CA ARG A 234 -32.50 12.12 -22.66
C ARG A 234 -33.55 11.31 -23.41
N ALA A 235 -34.81 11.72 -23.36
CA ALA A 235 -35.90 11.02 -24.04
C ALA A 235 -35.77 11.12 -25.57
N GLU A 236 -35.43 12.31 -26.07
CA GLU A 236 -35.19 12.56 -27.50
C GLU A 236 -34.04 11.70 -28.04
N GLU A 237 -32.92 11.63 -27.33
CA GLU A 237 -31.76 10.85 -27.79
C GLU A 237 -32.04 9.33 -27.78
N LEU A 238 -32.71 8.81 -26.75
CA LEU A 238 -33.09 7.39 -26.71
C LEU A 238 -34.07 7.02 -27.83
N GLU A 239 -34.99 7.92 -28.17
CA GLU A 239 -35.93 7.72 -29.28
C GLU A 239 -35.24 7.77 -30.64
N MET A 240 -34.25 8.66 -30.79
CA MET A 240 -33.40 8.71 -31.99
C MET A 240 -32.66 7.38 -32.19
N VAL A 241 -32.07 6.82 -31.13
CA VAL A 241 -31.38 5.52 -31.20
C VAL A 241 -32.35 4.38 -31.56
N ARG A 242 -33.56 4.37 -30.99
CA ARG A 242 -34.61 3.40 -31.37
C ARG A 242 -35.00 3.49 -32.84
N SER A 243 -35.12 4.70 -33.37
CA SER A 243 -35.46 4.92 -34.78
C SER A 243 -34.33 4.52 -35.73
N MET A 244 -33.07 4.59 -35.32
CA MET A 244 -31.91 4.34 -36.18
C MET A 244 -31.45 2.87 -36.21
N TYR A 245 -31.53 2.15 -35.07
CA TYR A 245 -30.90 0.83 -34.92
C TYR A 245 -31.88 -0.30 -34.52
N GLU A 246 -33.19 -0.14 -34.76
CA GLU A 246 -34.29 -1.06 -34.40
C GLU A 246 -34.77 -0.96 -32.94
N GLU A 247 -36.04 -1.34 -32.68
CA GLU A 247 -36.70 -1.20 -31.37
C GLU A 247 -36.00 -1.97 -30.24
N GLU A 248 -35.32 -3.08 -30.55
CA GLU A 248 -34.66 -3.94 -29.55
C GLU A 248 -33.32 -3.37 -29.00
N CYS A 249 -32.81 -2.27 -29.57
CA CYS A 249 -31.54 -1.67 -29.14
C CYS A 249 -31.64 -0.91 -27.82
N VAL A 250 -32.83 -0.48 -27.38
CA VAL A 250 -33.03 0.25 -26.12
C VAL A 250 -33.90 -0.56 -25.17
N LEU A 251 -33.27 -1.20 -24.20
CA LEU A 251 -33.91 -2.04 -23.20
C LEU A 251 -34.08 -1.27 -21.88
N THR A 252 -35.32 -1.02 -21.47
CA THR A 252 -35.65 -0.43 -20.16
C THR A 252 -36.14 -1.52 -19.22
N ARG A 253 -35.38 -1.80 -18.15
CA ARG A 253 -35.76 -2.79 -17.12
C ARG A 253 -35.66 -2.15 -15.73
N GLY A 254 -36.77 -1.63 -15.22
CA GLY A 254 -36.78 -0.89 -13.96
C GLY A 254 -36.03 0.44 -14.09
N ASP A 255 -35.04 0.67 -13.23
CA ASP A 255 -34.26 1.93 -13.15
C ASP A 255 -33.07 1.97 -14.15
N GLU A 256 -32.75 0.86 -14.83
CA GLU A 256 -31.63 0.76 -15.76
C GLU A 256 -32.10 0.84 -17.22
N THR A 257 -31.51 1.78 -17.97
CA THR A 257 -31.68 1.87 -19.43
C THR A 257 -30.41 1.37 -20.10
N LEU A 258 -30.54 0.29 -20.87
CA LEU A 258 -29.45 -0.34 -21.60
C LEU A 258 -29.61 -0.03 -23.09
N VAL A 259 -28.59 0.58 -23.69
CA VAL A 259 -28.52 0.84 -25.13
C VAL A 259 -27.48 -0.10 -25.75
N ARG A 260 -27.89 -1.00 -26.63
CA ARG A 260 -27.04 -2.05 -27.20
C ARG A 260 -26.98 -1.89 -28.71
N ILE A 261 -25.83 -1.47 -29.25
CA ILE A 261 -25.68 -1.19 -30.69
C ILE A 261 -24.62 -2.13 -31.28
N PRO A 262 -24.88 -2.80 -32.42
CA PRO A 262 -23.88 -3.64 -33.09
C PRO A 262 -22.69 -2.79 -33.57
N LEU A 263 -21.47 -3.27 -33.30
CA LEU A 263 -20.25 -2.60 -33.76
C LEU A 263 -19.99 -2.82 -35.25
N PHE A 264 -20.50 -3.93 -35.79
CA PHE A 264 -20.37 -4.30 -37.20
C PHE A 264 -21.78 -4.48 -37.79
N THR A 265 -22.27 -3.48 -38.51
CA THR A 265 -23.60 -3.50 -39.13
C THR A 265 -23.62 -4.18 -40.50
N ASP A 266 -22.45 -4.30 -41.16
CA ASP A 266 -22.34 -4.80 -42.53
C ASP A 266 -20.96 -5.47 -42.74
N ALA A 267 -20.70 -6.53 -41.96
CA ALA A 267 -19.40 -7.18 -41.87
C ALA A 267 -18.90 -7.71 -43.23
N GLU A 268 -19.79 -8.16 -44.12
CA GLU A 268 -19.44 -8.58 -45.48
C GLU A 268 -18.82 -7.44 -46.31
N SER A 269 -19.37 -6.23 -46.22
CA SER A 269 -18.88 -5.06 -46.96
C SER A 269 -17.54 -4.54 -46.42
N LEU A 270 -17.34 -4.57 -45.10
CA LEU A 270 -16.12 -4.17 -44.42
C LEU A 270 -14.94 -5.05 -44.82
N LEU A 271 -15.17 -6.37 -44.87
CA LEU A 271 -14.18 -7.36 -45.28
C LEU A 271 -13.85 -7.31 -46.79
N ALA A 272 -14.76 -6.78 -47.61
CA ALA A 272 -14.51 -6.51 -49.02
C ALA A 272 -13.63 -5.25 -49.24
N SER A 273 -13.55 -4.36 -48.25
CA SER A 273 -12.83 -3.08 -48.33
C SER A 273 -11.46 -3.07 -47.65
N SER A 274 -11.17 -4.05 -46.78
CA SER A 274 -9.89 -4.17 -46.08
C SER A 274 -8.77 -4.58 -47.05
N SER A 275 -7.81 -3.69 -47.28
CA SER A 275 -6.67 -3.88 -48.19
C SER A 275 -5.54 -4.78 -47.64
N SER A 276 -5.83 -5.64 -46.65
CA SER A 276 -4.83 -6.55 -46.08
C SER A 276 -4.69 -7.81 -46.95
N SER A 277 -3.44 -8.19 -47.23
CA SER A 277 -3.03 -9.15 -48.25
C SER A 277 -3.30 -10.63 -47.91
N VAL A 278 -4.43 -10.93 -47.27
CA VAL A 278 -4.84 -12.29 -46.91
C VAL A 278 -6.25 -12.51 -47.43
N THR A 279 -6.37 -12.87 -48.71
CA THR A 279 -7.62 -13.40 -49.28
C THR A 279 -7.83 -14.81 -48.77
N VAL A 280 -8.22 -14.95 -47.50
CA VAL A 280 -8.89 -16.15 -47.00
C VAL A 280 -10.37 -15.91 -47.26
N SER A 281 -11.02 -16.81 -48.01
CA SER A 281 -12.48 -16.82 -48.09
C SER A 281 -13.01 -16.98 -46.67
N LEU A 282 -13.55 -15.90 -46.11
CA LEU A 282 -14.10 -15.93 -44.75
C LEU A 282 -15.40 -16.73 -44.79
N ASP A 283 -15.48 -17.76 -43.95
CA ASP A 283 -16.68 -18.57 -43.81
C ASP A 283 -17.82 -17.71 -43.23
N ALA A 284 -19.06 -17.95 -43.65
CA ALA A 284 -20.26 -17.25 -43.17
C ALA A 284 -20.41 -17.27 -41.64
N SER A 285 -19.77 -18.25 -40.97
CA SER A 285 -19.69 -18.35 -39.51
C SER A 285 -18.88 -17.21 -38.86
N THR A 286 -17.82 -16.73 -39.50
CA THR A 286 -16.97 -15.65 -38.97
C THR A 286 -17.66 -14.30 -39.10
N VAL A 287 -18.36 -14.08 -40.22
CA VAL A 287 -19.20 -12.90 -40.45
C VAL A 287 -20.28 -12.80 -39.38
N HIS A 288 -21.01 -13.90 -39.15
CA HIS A 288 -21.99 -13.98 -38.08
C HIS A 288 -21.40 -13.81 -36.66
N ALA A 289 -20.15 -14.21 -36.43
CA ALA A 289 -19.50 -14.01 -35.14
C ALA A 289 -19.18 -12.53 -34.89
N LEU A 290 -18.77 -11.79 -35.92
CA LEU A 290 -18.51 -10.34 -35.84
C LEU A 290 -19.80 -9.54 -35.64
N GLU A 291 -20.88 -9.87 -36.35
CA GLU A 291 -22.20 -9.22 -36.21
C GLU A 291 -22.81 -9.36 -34.81
N ARG A 292 -22.37 -10.36 -34.04
CA ARG A 292 -22.84 -10.56 -32.65
C ARG A 292 -22.21 -9.59 -31.67
N ILE A 293 -21.08 -8.96 -32.01
CA ILE A 293 -20.37 -8.06 -31.11
C ILE A 293 -21.11 -6.72 -31.04
N LYS A 294 -21.52 -6.34 -29.83
CA LYS A 294 -22.28 -5.12 -29.55
C LYS A 294 -21.59 -4.29 -28.48
N VAL A 295 -21.64 -2.98 -28.61
CA VAL A 295 -21.36 -2.07 -27.49
C VAL A 295 -22.64 -1.83 -26.70
N CYS A 296 -22.52 -1.85 -25.39
CA CYS A 296 -23.60 -1.67 -24.43
C CYS A 296 -23.31 -0.43 -23.58
N PHE A 297 -24.20 0.57 -23.63
CA PHE A 297 -24.20 1.71 -22.74
C PHE A 297 -25.23 1.49 -21.64
N HIS A 298 -24.77 1.53 -20.38
CA HIS A 298 -25.64 1.60 -19.21
C HIS A 298 -25.92 3.08 -18.94
N VAL A 299 -27.09 3.53 -19.35
CA VAL A 299 -27.49 4.94 -19.35
C VAL A 299 -28.23 5.26 -18.04
N PRO A 300 -27.62 6.05 -17.13
CA PRO A 300 -28.29 6.42 -15.89
C PRO A 300 -29.50 7.34 -16.17
N TRP A 301 -30.43 7.40 -15.21
CA TRP A 301 -31.60 8.28 -15.32
C TRP A 301 -31.23 9.77 -15.38
N SER A 302 -30.10 10.15 -14.77
CA SER A 302 -29.58 11.52 -14.72
C SER A 302 -28.72 11.90 -15.93
N TYR A 303 -28.56 11.02 -16.91
CA TYR A 303 -27.92 11.32 -18.18
C TYR A 303 -28.66 12.47 -18.90
N PRO A 304 -27.96 13.46 -19.51
CA PRO A 304 -26.51 13.54 -19.76
C PRO A 304 -25.67 14.15 -18.60
N SER A 305 -26.28 14.45 -17.46
CA SER A 305 -25.57 15.02 -16.30
C SER A 305 -24.70 14.00 -15.54
N THR A 306 -24.85 12.71 -15.86
CA THR A 306 -23.94 11.64 -15.43
C THR A 306 -23.56 10.81 -16.65
N LEU A 307 -22.26 10.53 -16.83
CA LEU A 307 -21.77 9.75 -17.97
C LEU A 307 -22.26 8.28 -17.91
N PRO A 308 -22.56 7.67 -19.06
CA PRO A 308 -22.96 6.28 -19.14
C PRO A 308 -21.75 5.34 -18.95
N MET A 309 -21.99 4.13 -18.45
CA MET A 309 -20.95 3.08 -18.38
C MET A 309 -20.93 2.30 -19.69
N VAL A 310 -19.73 1.97 -20.19
CA VAL A 310 -19.54 1.26 -21.46
C VAL A 310 -19.13 -0.19 -21.21
N GLU A 311 -19.70 -1.11 -21.96
CA GLU A 311 -19.38 -2.55 -21.95
C GLU A 311 -19.39 -3.11 -23.39
N ILE A 312 -18.58 -4.13 -23.67
CA ILE A 312 -18.60 -4.86 -24.95
C ILE A 312 -19.19 -6.24 -24.70
N THR A 313 -20.20 -6.63 -25.48
CA THR A 313 -20.89 -7.92 -25.35
C THR A 313 -20.93 -8.66 -26.69
N GLY A 314 -21.25 -9.96 -26.65
CA GLY A 314 -21.37 -10.78 -27.87
C GLY A 314 -20.05 -11.31 -28.42
N GLY A 315 -19.06 -11.50 -27.54
CA GLY A 315 -17.79 -12.16 -27.85
C GLY A 315 -17.89 -13.68 -28.04
N PRO A 316 -16.74 -14.34 -28.27
CA PRO A 316 -16.67 -15.79 -28.41
C PRO A 316 -17.22 -16.50 -27.15
N THR A 317 -17.78 -17.69 -27.34
CA THR A 317 -18.29 -18.52 -26.23
C THR A 317 -17.17 -19.18 -25.42
N TRP A 318 -15.94 -19.14 -25.93
CA TRP A 318 -14.71 -19.61 -25.28
C TRP A 318 -13.83 -18.44 -24.82
N HIS A 319 -12.95 -18.72 -23.86
CA HIS A 319 -12.05 -17.72 -23.31
C HIS A 319 -10.90 -17.40 -24.29
N SER A 320 -10.81 -16.14 -24.74
CA SER A 320 -9.75 -15.65 -25.62
C SER A 320 -9.11 -14.39 -25.02
N VAL A 321 -7.85 -14.52 -24.61
CA VAL A 321 -7.08 -13.40 -24.03
C VAL A 321 -6.95 -12.23 -25.01
N LYS A 322 -6.84 -12.52 -26.32
CA LYS A 322 -6.76 -11.48 -27.37
C LYS A 322 -8.06 -10.70 -27.47
N TYR A 323 -9.20 -11.40 -27.49
CA TYR A 323 -10.53 -10.76 -27.52
C TYR A 323 -10.78 -9.94 -26.25
N GLU A 324 -10.46 -10.48 -25.08
CA GLU A 324 -10.69 -9.78 -23.80
C GLU A 324 -9.83 -8.53 -23.66
N ARG A 325 -8.55 -8.58 -24.09
CA ARG A 325 -7.68 -7.39 -24.14
C ARG A 325 -8.21 -6.34 -25.10
N TRP A 326 -8.65 -6.76 -26.29
CA TRP A 326 -9.27 -5.87 -27.27
C TRP A 326 -10.54 -5.21 -26.71
N ALA A 327 -11.47 -6.00 -26.16
CA ALA A 327 -12.72 -5.50 -25.59
C ALA A 327 -12.49 -4.54 -24.41
N ALA A 328 -11.54 -4.85 -23.50
CA ALA A 328 -11.17 -3.95 -22.41
C ALA A 328 -10.55 -2.64 -22.93
N GLY A 329 -9.70 -2.71 -23.95
CA GLY A 329 -9.13 -1.54 -24.62
C GLY A 329 -10.19 -0.64 -25.28
N MET A 330 -11.24 -1.23 -25.85
CA MET A 330 -12.39 -0.48 -26.38
C MET A 330 -13.14 0.26 -25.28
N VAL A 331 -13.42 -0.41 -24.15
CA VAL A 331 -14.14 0.20 -23.01
C VAL A 331 -13.36 1.38 -22.43
N VAL A 332 -12.05 1.22 -22.20
CA VAL A 332 -11.21 2.27 -21.62
C VAL A 332 -11.16 3.50 -22.52
N ARG A 333 -10.89 3.31 -23.82
CA ARG A 333 -10.81 4.42 -24.79
C ARG A 333 -12.16 5.13 -24.97
N THR A 334 -13.25 4.38 -25.08
CA THR A 334 -14.60 4.97 -25.21
C THR A 334 -15.01 5.73 -23.95
N SER A 335 -14.68 5.21 -22.77
CA SER A 335 -14.97 5.90 -21.51
C SER A 335 -14.14 7.18 -21.36
N ALA A 336 -12.88 7.18 -21.81
CA ALA A 336 -12.06 8.39 -21.86
C ALA A 336 -12.63 9.42 -22.84
N TYR A 337 -13.04 9.00 -24.04
CA TYR A 337 -13.70 9.88 -25.02
C TYR A 337 -14.97 10.55 -24.46
N LEU A 338 -15.81 9.78 -23.76
CA LEU A 338 -17.00 10.30 -23.07
C LEU A 338 -16.66 11.33 -21.99
N ALA A 339 -15.55 11.13 -21.26
CA ALA A 339 -15.17 12.00 -20.16
C ALA A 339 -14.44 13.28 -20.61
N ASP A 340 -13.49 13.13 -21.53
CA ASP A 340 -12.51 14.17 -21.84
C ASP A 340 -12.92 15.03 -23.05
N GLU A 341 -13.55 14.43 -24.07
CA GLU A 341 -13.95 15.17 -25.28
C GLU A 341 -15.41 15.62 -25.24
N LEU A 342 -16.31 14.76 -24.76
CA LEU A 342 -17.73 15.09 -24.71
C LEU A 342 -18.14 15.80 -23.42
N GLY A 343 -17.55 15.44 -22.27
CA GLY A 343 -17.79 16.09 -20.98
C GLY A 343 -19.19 15.87 -20.38
N VAL A 344 -19.36 16.30 -19.13
CA VAL A 344 -20.61 16.13 -18.36
C VAL A 344 -21.65 17.16 -18.79
N GLY A 345 -22.87 16.72 -19.15
CA GLY A 345 -23.98 17.56 -19.61
C GLY A 345 -24.05 17.77 -21.12
N THR A 346 -22.96 17.48 -21.84
CA THR A 346 -22.85 17.54 -23.31
C THR A 346 -22.58 16.17 -23.95
N ALA A 347 -22.48 15.12 -23.12
CA ALA A 347 -22.34 13.75 -23.58
C ALA A 347 -23.52 13.30 -24.45
N MET A 348 -23.17 12.63 -25.57
CA MET A 348 -24.08 12.00 -26.51
C MET A 348 -23.63 10.55 -26.75
N LEU A 349 -24.58 9.61 -26.78
CA LEU A 349 -24.37 8.18 -26.98
C LEU A 349 -23.91 7.86 -28.41
N LEU A 350 -24.48 8.54 -29.41
CA LEU A 350 -24.21 8.22 -30.81
C LEU A 350 -22.78 8.58 -31.26
N PRO A 351 -22.23 9.76 -30.92
CA PRO A 351 -20.81 10.05 -31.16
C PRO A 351 -19.86 9.09 -30.45
N ALA A 352 -20.17 8.72 -29.20
CA ALA A 352 -19.38 7.75 -28.46
C ALA A 352 -19.42 6.36 -29.13
N TYR A 353 -20.58 5.92 -29.61
CA TYR A 353 -20.72 4.72 -30.43
C TYR A 353 -19.89 4.79 -31.71
N LEU A 354 -19.98 5.89 -32.48
CA LEU A 354 -19.24 6.05 -33.74
C LEU A 354 -17.73 6.00 -33.52
N TYR A 355 -17.25 6.58 -32.43
CA TYR A 355 -15.85 6.47 -32.01
C TYR A 355 -15.45 5.02 -31.73
N THR A 356 -16.23 4.28 -30.93
CA THR A 356 -15.96 2.87 -30.63
C THR A 356 -16.03 2.01 -31.89
N ALA A 357 -16.99 2.26 -32.78
CA ALA A 357 -17.15 1.53 -34.04
C ALA A 357 -15.98 1.77 -34.99
N GLY A 358 -15.49 3.01 -35.09
CA GLY A 358 -14.29 3.34 -35.87
C GLY A 358 -13.04 2.60 -35.37
N LEU A 359 -12.81 2.62 -34.05
CA LEU A 359 -11.70 1.86 -33.44
C LEU A 359 -11.82 0.35 -33.65
N ALA A 360 -13.04 -0.19 -33.57
CA ALA A 360 -13.30 -1.61 -33.80
C ALA A 360 -13.02 -2.02 -35.25
N GLN A 361 -13.27 -1.13 -36.22
CA GLN A 361 -12.94 -1.35 -37.64
C GLN A 361 -11.44 -1.31 -37.90
N GLU A 362 -10.70 -0.37 -37.29
CA GLU A 362 -9.23 -0.30 -37.40
C GLU A 362 -8.54 -1.56 -36.85
N GLU A 363 -9.11 -2.16 -35.80
CA GLU A 363 -8.54 -3.32 -35.11
C GLU A 363 -9.21 -4.66 -35.50
N VAL A 364 -9.93 -4.71 -36.63
CA VAL A 364 -10.70 -5.90 -37.06
C VAL A 364 -9.83 -7.14 -37.28
N ASP A 365 -8.56 -6.96 -37.69
CA ASP A 365 -7.60 -8.05 -37.90
C ASP A 365 -7.37 -8.89 -36.64
N ILE A 366 -7.43 -8.28 -35.45
CA ILE A 366 -7.29 -8.98 -34.16
C ILE A 366 -8.46 -9.94 -33.97
N LEU A 367 -9.67 -9.51 -34.33
CA LEU A 367 -10.88 -10.34 -34.22
C LEU A 367 -10.87 -11.46 -35.26
N LEU A 368 -10.42 -11.19 -36.47
CA LEU A 368 -10.27 -12.22 -37.51
C LEU A 368 -9.29 -13.32 -37.09
N ASP A 369 -8.14 -12.99 -36.48
CA ASP A 369 -7.22 -14.00 -35.93
C ASP A 369 -7.86 -14.83 -34.79
N VAL A 370 -8.77 -14.24 -34.01
CA VAL A 370 -9.49 -14.94 -32.93
C VAL A 370 -10.52 -15.91 -33.47
N PHE A 371 -11.28 -15.54 -34.51
CA PHE A 371 -12.38 -16.34 -35.03
C PHE A 371 -11.98 -17.32 -36.15
N THR A 372 -10.84 -17.13 -36.83
CA THR A 372 -10.39 -18.03 -37.92
C THR A 372 -9.62 -19.28 -37.46
N LYS A 373 -9.00 -19.26 -36.27
CA LYS A 373 -8.23 -20.41 -35.73
C LYS A 373 -9.05 -21.64 -35.36
N GLU A 374 -10.38 -21.54 -35.35
CA GLU A 374 -11.28 -22.67 -35.04
C GLU A 374 -11.56 -23.59 -36.24
N ALA A 375 -11.41 -23.12 -37.49
CA ALA A 375 -11.67 -23.94 -38.68
C ALA A 375 -10.70 -25.15 -38.80
N CYS A 376 -9.56 -25.11 -38.10
CA CYS A 376 -8.55 -26.17 -38.15
C CYS A 376 -8.62 -27.20 -37.01
N SER A 377 -9.47 -27.02 -35.98
CA SER A 377 -9.48 -27.89 -34.79
C SER A 377 -10.76 -28.72 -34.59
N GLY A 378 -11.76 -28.61 -35.49
CA GLY A 378 -13.10 -29.16 -35.27
C GLY A 378 -13.37 -30.61 -35.70
N ASP A 379 -12.47 -31.30 -36.41
CA ASP A 379 -12.86 -32.51 -37.15
C ASP A 379 -12.27 -33.82 -36.60
N ARG A 380 -12.60 -34.20 -35.36
CA ARG A 380 -12.50 -35.59 -34.85
C ARG A 380 -13.47 -35.87 -33.69
N ALA A 381 -14.71 -36.22 -33.98
CA ALA A 381 -15.52 -37.06 -33.09
C ALA A 381 -16.75 -37.64 -33.79
N HIS A 382 -16.63 -38.84 -34.35
CA HIS A 382 -17.75 -39.76 -34.59
C HIS A 382 -17.37 -41.15 -34.07
N GLY A 383 -18.20 -41.67 -33.15
CA GLY A 383 -18.29 -43.10 -32.81
C GLY A 383 -17.71 -43.52 -31.46
N CYS A 384 -18.55 -43.58 -30.42
CA CYS A 384 -19.10 -44.84 -29.90
C CYS A 384 -19.71 -44.66 -28.50
N ARG A 385 -20.95 -45.14 -28.36
CA ARG A 385 -21.67 -45.36 -27.10
C ARG A 385 -21.19 -46.67 -26.47
N ASP A 386 -21.01 -46.71 -25.15
CA ASP A 386 -21.82 -47.58 -24.27
C ASP A 386 -21.52 -47.41 -22.77
N GLY A 387 -22.60 -47.40 -21.98
CA GLY A 387 -22.76 -48.18 -20.74
C GLY A 387 -22.09 -47.74 -19.42
N GLY A 388 -22.88 -47.14 -18.52
CA GLY A 388 -23.17 -47.76 -17.21
C GLY A 388 -22.38 -47.36 -15.96
N ALA A 389 -23.04 -46.52 -15.14
CA ALA A 389 -23.22 -46.60 -13.68
C ALA A 389 -22.08 -46.31 -12.66
N ASP A 390 -22.48 -45.44 -11.72
CA ASP A 390 -22.11 -45.30 -10.31
C ASP A 390 -20.87 -44.49 -9.88
N GLY A 391 -21.17 -43.43 -9.11
CA GLY A 391 -20.42 -43.07 -7.91
C GLY A 391 -19.36 -41.97 -8.03
N GLU A 392 -19.69 -40.77 -7.52
CA GLU A 392 -18.76 -39.79 -6.92
C GLU A 392 -17.26 -39.87 -7.30
N ALA A 393 -16.88 -39.30 -8.44
CA ALA A 393 -15.54 -38.76 -8.68
C ALA A 393 -15.48 -38.01 -10.02
N ALA A 394 -15.79 -36.70 -10.04
CA ALA A 394 -15.35 -35.81 -11.11
C ALA A 394 -15.56 -34.32 -10.75
N VAL A 395 -14.85 -33.82 -9.73
CA VAL A 395 -14.41 -32.42 -9.76
C VAL A 395 -13.02 -32.43 -10.36
N SER A 396 -12.96 -32.55 -11.68
CA SER A 396 -11.75 -32.25 -12.45
C SER A 396 -12.18 -31.81 -13.84
N GLN A 397 -11.49 -30.77 -14.31
CA GLN A 397 -11.42 -30.30 -15.70
C GLN A 397 -12.45 -29.24 -16.14
N LEU A 398 -12.25 -28.02 -15.63
CA LEU A 398 -11.98 -26.88 -16.50
C LEU A 398 -10.57 -26.39 -16.15
N ALA A 399 -9.59 -26.73 -16.98
CA ALA A 399 -8.21 -26.31 -16.82
C ALA A 399 -8.12 -24.78 -16.88
N GLY A 400 -7.92 -24.12 -15.74
CA GLY A 400 -7.67 -22.68 -15.69
C GLY A 400 -6.31 -22.31 -16.30
N PRO A 401 -6.00 -21.00 -16.44
CA PRO A 401 -4.76 -20.49 -17.05
C PRO A 401 -3.45 -20.91 -16.35
N TRP A 402 -3.55 -21.71 -15.28
CA TRP A 402 -2.46 -22.19 -14.44
C TRP A 402 -2.10 -23.66 -14.68
N ALA A 403 -2.77 -24.33 -15.63
CA ALA A 403 -2.65 -25.78 -15.85
C ALA A 403 -1.38 -26.20 -16.62
N THR A 404 -0.68 -25.25 -17.24
CA THR A 404 0.53 -25.48 -18.05
C THR A 404 1.83 -25.11 -17.33
N GLU A 405 1.77 -24.72 -16.05
CA GLU A 405 2.93 -24.27 -15.28
C GLU A 405 3.63 -25.47 -14.60
N ASP A 406 4.68 -25.98 -15.25
CA ASP A 406 5.61 -26.95 -14.65
C ASP A 406 6.71 -26.25 -13.82
N GLU A 407 7.37 -26.96 -12.90
CA GLU A 407 8.38 -26.39 -11.98
C GLU A 407 9.54 -25.68 -12.71
N LEU A 408 9.95 -26.19 -13.88
CA LEU A 408 10.98 -25.57 -14.71
C LEU A 408 10.52 -24.21 -15.27
N LEU A 409 9.27 -24.16 -15.74
CA LEU A 409 8.67 -22.94 -16.29
C LEU A 409 8.50 -21.88 -15.19
N ARG A 410 8.09 -22.32 -14.00
CA ARG A 410 8.00 -21.49 -12.80
C ARG A 410 9.34 -20.84 -12.46
N GLN A 411 10.44 -21.61 -12.45
CA GLN A 411 11.76 -21.07 -12.13
C GLN A 411 12.20 -20.01 -13.17
N THR A 412 11.88 -20.21 -14.43
CA THR A 412 12.10 -19.20 -15.50
C THR A 412 11.30 -17.94 -15.22
N TYR A 413 10.00 -18.06 -14.91
CA TYR A 413 9.15 -16.91 -14.61
C TYR A 413 9.60 -16.14 -13.37
N ILE A 414 10.06 -16.82 -12.32
CA ILE A 414 10.62 -16.17 -11.13
C ILE A 414 11.86 -15.35 -11.54
N THR A 415 12.77 -15.93 -12.32
CA THR A 415 14.01 -15.28 -12.74
C THR A 415 13.73 -14.05 -13.62
N GLU A 416 12.83 -14.17 -14.60
CA GLU A 416 12.40 -13.06 -15.46
C GLU A 416 11.69 -11.95 -14.66
N ALA A 417 10.80 -12.33 -13.74
CA ALA A 417 10.08 -11.41 -12.88
C ALA A 417 11.02 -10.64 -11.95
N GLU A 418 12.02 -11.31 -11.37
CA GLU A 418 13.04 -10.68 -10.55
C GLU A 418 13.87 -9.68 -11.35
N ALA A 419 14.32 -10.04 -12.55
CA ALA A 419 15.08 -9.14 -13.43
C ALA A 419 14.28 -7.89 -13.77
N LYS A 420 13.00 -8.07 -14.17
CA LYS A 420 12.09 -6.95 -14.46
C LYS A 420 11.85 -6.06 -13.24
N ALA A 421 11.74 -6.64 -12.04
CA ALA A 421 11.62 -5.87 -10.81
C ALA A 421 12.88 -5.05 -10.49
N VAL A 422 14.10 -5.57 -10.78
CA VAL A 422 15.35 -4.76 -10.67
C VAL A 422 15.24 -3.54 -11.58
N GLU A 423 14.89 -3.77 -12.85
CA GLU A 423 14.88 -2.74 -13.88
C GLU A 423 13.93 -1.59 -13.53
N VAL A 424 12.71 -1.91 -13.10
CA VAL A 424 11.70 -0.92 -12.68
C VAL A 424 12.24 -0.04 -11.54
N LEU A 425 12.85 -0.65 -10.52
CA LEU A 425 13.37 0.07 -9.36
C LEU A 425 14.59 0.93 -9.71
N LEU A 426 15.46 0.46 -10.61
CA LEU A 426 16.61 1.24 -11.09
C LEU A 426 16.17 2.43 -11.95
N ALA A 427 15.20 2.24 -12.85
CA ALA A 427 14.65 3.31 -13.68
C ALA A 427 13.99 4.40 -12.83
N GLU A 428 13.31 4.03 -11.75
CA GLU A 428 12.76 4.97 -10.75
C GLU A 428 13.88 5.70 -10.00
N ALA A 429 14.90 4.98 -9.53
CA ALA A 429 16.04 5.59 -8.85
C ALA A 429 16.82 6.58 -9.75
N LYS A 430 16.87 6.33 -11.07
CA LYS A 430 17.46 7.23 -12.06
C LYS A 430 16.61 8.50 -12.23
N ARG A 431 15.30 8.35 -12.47
CA ARG A 431 14.35 9.48 -12.56
C ARG A 431 14.42 10.39 -11.33
N ASN A 432 14.46 9.80 -10.13
CA ASN A 432 14.57 10.55 -8.87
C ASN A 432 15.90 11.31 -8.70
N ARG A 433 16.99 10.90 -9.37
CA ARG A 433 18.25 11.65 -9.40
C ARG A 433 18.19 12.80 -10.40
N ASP A 434 17.62 12.57 -11.56
CA ASP A 434 17.58 13.54 -12.66
C ASP A 434 16.63 14.71 -12.34
N CYS A 435 15.48 14.46 -11.69
CA CYS A 435 14.55 15.50 -11.22
C CYS A 435 15.10 16.36 -10.07
N ARG A 436 16.26 16.01 -9.47
CA ARG A 436 16.85 16.70 -8.31
C ARG A 436 18.09 17.54 -8.65
N ARG A 437 18.48 17.66 -9.93
CA ARG A 437 19.52 18.63 -10.32
C ARG A 437 18.94 20.05 -10.20
N PRO A 438 19.58 20.96 -9.43
CA PRO A 438 19.18 22.36 -9.45
C PRO A 438 19.40 22.89 -10.87
N ALA A 439 18.35 23.50 -11.44
CA ALA A 439 18.46 24.21 -12.71
C ALA A 439 19.59 25.22 -12.59
N THR A 440 20.55 25.13 -13.50
CA THR A 440 21.55 26.20 -13.67
C THR A 440 20.90 27.27 -14.54
N ASP A 441 21.04 28.52 -14.09
CA ASP A 441 20.47 29.72 -14.70
C ASP A 441 20.53 29.73 -16.23
N GLY A 442 19.38 29.99 -16.86
CA GLY A 442 19.31 30.33 -18.27
C GLY A 442 17.90 30.31 -18.84
N GLY A 443 17.26 31.48 -18.93
CA GLY A 443 16.20 31.76 -19.91
C GLY A 443 14.78 31.74 -19.38
N ASP A 444 14.23 32.96 -19.26
CA ASP A 444 12.82 33.32 -19.16
C ASP A 444 11.97 32.65 -20.25
N ASP A 445 10.94 31.89 -19.85
CA ASP A 445 9.70 31.71 -20.62
C ASP A 445 8.60 31.14 -19.70
N GLY A 446 7.61 31.98 -19.40
CA GLY A 446 6.47 31.64 -18.56
C GLY A 446 5.55 30.61 -19.21
N ARG A 447 5.51 29.41 -18.63
CA ARG A 447 4.33 28.53 -18.62
C ARG A 447 4.23 27.87 -17.26
N ASP A 448 3.09 28.07 -16.61
CA ASP A 448 2.72 27.46 -15.34
C ASP A 448 2.68 25.94 -15.49
N ALA A 449 3.80 25.28 -15.21
CA ALA A 449 3.86 23.85 -14.98
C ALA A 449 3.63 23.62 -13.48
N GLU A 450 2.43 23.15 -13.13
CA GLU A 450 2.13 22.63 -11.81
C GLU A 450 3.19 21.56 -11.46
N SER A 451 4.07 21.91 -10.52
CA SER A 451 5.12 21.04 -10.06
C SER A 451 4.51 19.94 -9.20
N GLU A 452 4.17 18.80 -9.79
CA GLU A 452 3.91 17.57 -9.05
C GLU A 452 5.14 17.25 -8.19
N VAL A 453 4.99 17.43 -6.88
CA VAL A 453 5.99 17.03 -5.89
C VAL A 453 6.03 15.50 -5.88
N VAL A 454 6.96 14.90 -6.63
CA VAL A 454 7.18 13.45 -6.59
C VAL A 454 7.85 13.09 -5.27
N GLU A 455 7.05 12.63 -4.31
CA GLU A 455 7.47 12.15 -3.01
C GLU A 455 8.42 10.94 -3.15
N LEU A 456 9.64 11.06 -2.62
CA LEU A 456 10.50 9.88 -2.41
C LEU A 456 9.95 9.10 -1.21
N GLU A 457 9.17 8.06 -1.46
CA GLU A 457 8.55 7.26 -0.40
C GLU A 457 9.15 5.86 -0.29
N ALA A 458 9.80 5.60 0.86
CA ALA A 458 10.38 4.32 1.26
C ALA A 458 9.31 3.25 1.55
N PRO A 459 9.70 1.95 1.58
CA PRO A 459 8.78 0.87 1.88
C PRO A 459 8.12 0.99 3.26
N THR A 460 6.78 1.07 3.29
CA THR A 460 6.00 1.15 4.54
C THR A 460 5.66 -0.23 5.10
N ALA A 461 6.33 -0.63 6.18
CA ALA A 461 5.91 -1.74 7.03
C ALA A 461 4.60 -1.40 7.76
N ALA A 462 3.66 -2.35 7.87
CA ALA A 462 2.35 -2.17 8.51
C ALA A 462 2.38 -2.29 10.03
N GLY A 463 1.36 -1.68 10.64
CA GLY A 463 0.88 -2.02 11.99
C GLY A 463 1.27 -1.06 13.10
N GLY A 464 0.25 -0.41 13.68
CA GLY A 464 0.07 -0.25 15.13
C GLY A 464 0.89 0.81 15.90
N GLY A 465 0.17 1.76 16.50
CA GLY A 465 0.60 2.50 17.70
C GLY A 465 1.44 3.76 17.46
N GLY A 466 1.06 4.88 18.09
CA GLY A 466 1.78 6.15 18.05
C GLY A 466 3.10 6.13 18.85
N GLY A 467 4.06 5.28 18.45
CA GLY A 467 5.36 5.12 19.09
C GLY A 467 6.52 5.01 18.10
N THR A 468 7.75 5.01 18.64
CA THR A 468 9.00 4.81 17.89
C THR A 468 9.04 3.45 17.18
N CYS A 469 9.73 3.39 16.03
CA CYS A 469 9.82 2.19 15.22
C CYS A 469 10.93 1.27 15.73
N THR A 470 10.58 0.16 16.41
CA THR A 470 11.52 -0.90 16.75
C THR A 470 11.76 -1.78 15.52
N LEU A 471 12.98 -1.74 14.99
CA LEU A 471 13.34 -2.48 13.78
C LEU A 471 13.64 -3.94 14.09
N THR A 472 13.17 -4.83 13.20
CA THR A 472 13.41 -6.27 13.28
C THR A 472 14.18 -6.76 12.05
N ILE A 473 15.37 -7.32 12.29
CA ILE A 473 16.22 -7.96 11.27
C ILE A 473 15.95 -9.47 11.29
N GLY A 474 15.48 -10.03 10.18
CA GLY A 474 15.29 -11.48 10.01
C GLY A 474 16.49 -12.13 9.35
N LEU A 475 17.07 -13.15 9.96
CA LEU A 475 18.18 -13.92 9.38
C LEU A 475 17.64 -15.12 8.61
N ILE A 476 18.07 -15.29 7.35
CA ILE A 476 17.69 -16.40 6.49
C ILE A 476 18.90 -17.03 5.80
N GLY A 477 18.75 -18.28 5.35
CA GLY A 477 19.78 -19.02 4.63
C GLY A 477 19.82 -20.50 5.00
N LYS A 478 20.58 -21.26 4.21
CA LYS A 478 20.69 -22.72 4.37
C LYS A 478 21.28 -23.15 5.72
N PRO A 479 21.05 -24.40 6.17
CA PRO A 479 21.77 -24.96 7.31
C PRO A 479 23.29 -24.81 7.14
N SER A 480 24.03 -24.64 8.25
CA SER A 480 25.51 -24.51 8.25
C SER A 480 26.12 -23.30 7.51
N ALA A 481 25.31 -22.38 6.95
CA ALA A 481 25.81 -21.09 6.40
C ALA A 481 26.39 -20.15 7.48
N GLY A 482 26.07 -20.39 8.76
CA GLY A 482 26.55 -19.60 9.91
C GLY A 482 25.56 -18.57 10.44
N LYS A 483 24.25 -18.75 10.20
CA LYS A 483 23.17 -17.90 10.73
C LYS A 483 23.20 -17.74 12.25
N SER A 484 23.16 -18.86 12.99
CA SER A 484 23.14 -18.84 14.46
C SER A 484 24.47 -18.34 15.04
N THR A 485 25.59 -18.56 14.34
CA THR A 485 26.89 -17.95 14.70
C THR A 485 26.86 -16.44 14.55
N PHE A 486 26.28 -15.94 13.46
CA PHE A 486 26.07 -14.51 13.25
C PHE A 486 25.11 -13.93 14.30
N PHE A 487 24.00 -14.62 14.61
CA PHE A 487 23.07 -14.24 15.66
C PHE A 487 23.77 -14.08 17.02
N ASN A 488 24.59 -15.04 17.43
CA ASN A 488 25.35 -14.98 18.68
C ASN A 488 26.38 -13.84 18.67
N ALA A 489 27.06 -13.63 17.54
CA ALA A 489 28.02 -12.54 17.39
C ALA A 489 27.37 -11.16 17.55
N VAL A 490 26.16 -10.94 17.02
CA VAL A 490 25.48 -9.63 17.08
C VAL A 490 24.71 -9.40 18.38
N THR A 491 24.18 -10.45 19.00
CA THR A 491 23.43 -10.36 20.26
C THR A 491 24.34 -10.39 21.49
N ASN A 492 25.51 -11.02 21.39
CA ASN A 492 26.51 -11.10 22.44
C ASN A 492 25.88 -11.46 23.82
N PRO A 493 25.18 -12.61 23.95
CA PRO A 493 24.40 -12.98 25.15
C PRO A 493 25.30 -13.19 26.37
N ALA A 494 24.95 -12.68 27.55
CA ALA A 494 25.83 -12.71 28.72
C ALA A 494 26.25 -14.15 29.14
N ASP A 495 25.29 -15.08 29.15
CA ASP A 495 25.49 -16.48 29.52
C ASP A 495 25.52 -17.41 28.29
N GLU A 496 26.32 -18.48 28.35
CA GLU A 496 26.40 -19.47 27.25
C GLU A 496 25.08 -20.25 27.07
N SER A 497 24.25 -20.36 28.10
CA SER A 497 22.92 -20.99 28.03
C SER A 497 21.91 -20.22 27.19
N ASP A 498 22.10 -18.90 27.06
CA ASP A 498 21.23 -17.98 26.31
C ASP A 498 21.69 -17.80 24.85
N ALA A 499 22.82 -18.41 24.48
CA ALA A 499 23.32 -18.42 23.11
C ALA A 499 22.52 -19.40 22.24
N ALA A 500 22.27 -18.99 20.99
CA ALA A 500 21.67 -19.85 19.99
C ALA A 500 22.57 -21.05 19.71
N ARG A 501 21.99 -22.26 19.67
CA ARG A 501 22.75 -23.50 19.44
C ARG A 501 23.32 -23.54 18.02
N VAL A 502 24.62 -23.82 17.91
CA VAL A 502 25.33 -23.96 16.62
C VAL A 502 25.72 -25.42 16.43
N ALA A 503 25.16 -26.07 15.41
CA ALA A 503 25.55 -27.42 15.00
C ALA A 503 25.40 -27.61 13.48
N SER A 504 26.11 -28.59 12.92
CA SER A 504 26.17 -28.87 11.48
C SER A 504 25.01 -29.71 10.94
N PHE A 505 23.96 -29.91 11.74
CA PHE A 505 22.78 -30.69 11.35
C PHE A 505 21.60 -29.76 10.98
N PRO A 506 20.77 -30.12 9.99
CA PRO A 506 19.51 -29.42 9.72
C PRO A 506 18.61 -29.41 10.97
N PHE A 507 17.80 -28.35 11.14
CA PHE A 507 16.83 -28.19 12.25
C PHE A 507 17.42 -27.98 13.66
N THR A 508 18.66 -27.51 13.78
CA THR A 508 19.26 -27.11 15.07
C THR A 508 18.51 -25.97 15.77
N THR A 509 17.83 -25.12 15.00
CA THR A 509 16.93 -24.05 15.48
C THR A 509 15.50 -24.43 15.08
N ILE A 510 14.70 -24.96 16.02
CA ILE A 510 13.30 -25.36 15.76
C ILE A 510 12.32 -24.22 16.07
N GLU A 511 12.62 -23.40 17.07
CA GLU A 511 11.90 -22.17 17.40
C GLU A 511 12.81 -20.98 17.07
N PRO A 512 12.29 -19.88 16.53
CA PRO A 512 13.11 -18.75 16.13
C PRO A 512 13.77 -18.09 17.35
N ASN A 513 15.09 -17.92 17.34
CA ASN A 513 15.77 -17.20 18.41
C ASN A 513 15.53 -15.70 18.22
N VAL A 514 15.16 -15.00 19.29
CA VAL A 514 14.90 -13.56 19.27
C VAL A 514 15.83 -12.88 20.27
N GLY A 515 16.63 -11.93 19.79
CA GLY A 515 17.59 -11.20 20.61
C GLY A 515 17.63 -9.71 20.26
N THR A 516 18.31 -8.93 21.10
CA THR A 516 18.59 -7.52 20.83
C THR A 516 20.06 -7.39 20.43
N ALA A 517 20.32 -6.73 19.30
CA ALA A 517 21.66 -6.39 18.83
C ALA A 517 21.88 -4.88 18.85
N LEU A 518 23.14 -4.45 18.89
CA LEU A 518 23.53 -3.05 18.77
C LEU A 518 23.98 -2.77 17.33
N ALA A 519 23.06 -2.29 16.48
CA ALA A 519 23.35 -2.00 15.08
C ALA A 519 23.95 -0.59 14.89
N PRO A 520 24.83 -0.40 13.89
CA PRO A 520 25.37 0.92 13.55
C PRO A 520 24.32 1.79 12.86
N LEU A 521 24.10 3.00 13.38
CA LEU A 521 23.32 4.05 12.72
C LEU A 521 24.20 5.28 12.47
N TYR A 522 23.94 6.00 11.39
CA TYR A 522 24.62 7.26 11.08
C TYR A 522 24.62 8.19 12.30
N CYS A 523 25.74 8.86 12.59
CA CYS A 523 25.82 9.85 13.66
C CYS A 523 26.28 11.20 13.09
N PRO A 524 25.55 12.30 13.32
CA PRO A 524 25.92 13.61 12.76
C PRO A 524 27.11 14.26 13.46
N CYS A 525 27.58 13.75 14.60
CA CYS A 525 28.60 14.39 15.44
C CYS A 525 29.91 14.70 14.69
N ALA A 526 30.36 13.80 13.81
CA ALA A 526 31.60 13.98 13.06
C ALA A 526 31.46 15.01 11.93
N THR A 527 30.24 15.25 11.43
CA THR A 527 29.97 16.32 10.47
C THR A 527 29.86 17.66 11.20
N LEU A 528 29.16 17.69 12.34
CA LEU A 528 28.97 18.90 13.15
C LEU A 528 30.30 19.45 13.69
N ARG A 529 31.19 18.59 14.19
CA ARG A 529 32.54 18.99 14.64
C ARG A 529 33.39 19.62 13.52
N ALA A 530 33.28 19.11 12.30
CA ALA A 530 34.05 19.64 11.16
C ALA A 530 33.60 21.06 10.77
N ALA A 531 32.33 21.42 11.01
CA ALA A 531 31.81 22.75 10.76
C ALA A 531 32.20 23.77 11.84
N GLU A 532 32.31 23.35 13.11
CA GLU A 532 32.76 24.23 14.21
C GLU A 532 34.24 24.61 14.13
N LEU A 533 35.06 23.80 13.44
CA LEU A 533 36.50 24.00 13.25
C LEU A 533 36.85 24.83 12.00
N ALA A 534 35.87 25.25 11.19
CA ALA A 534 36.13 26.14 10.05
C ALA A 534 36.40 27.56 10.56
N PRO A 535 37.62 28.11 10.44
CA PRO A 535 37.89 29.48 10.89
C PRO A 535 37.15 30.48 10.00
N ALA A 536 36.61 31.52 10.63
CA ALA A 536 36.13 32.71 9.95
C ALA A 536 37.35 33.55 9.50
N ASP A 537 37.45 33.74 8.19
CA ASP A 537 38.26 34.71 7.43
C ASP A 537 39.80 34.56 7.31
N ASP A 538 40.22 34.85 6.06
CA ASP A 538 41.50 35.33 5.49
C ASP A 538 42.76 34.43 5.41
N ASP A 539 43.04 34.05 4.15
CA ASP A 539 44.30 34.26 3.42
C ASP A 539 45.63 33.82 4.09
N VAL A 540 45.91 32.51 4.14
CA VAL A 540 47.30 32.00 4.14
C VAL A 540 47.39 30.66 3.39
N THR A 541 48.18 30.66 2.32
CA THR A 541 48.67 29.47 1.63
C THR A 541 49.41 28.51 2.57
N GLY A 542 48.96 27.26 2.63
CA GLY A 542 49.78 26.12 3.01
C GLY A 542 49.57 25.57 4.42
N VAL A 543 48.54 24.73 4.60
CA VAL A 543 48.59 23.61 5.56
C VAL A 543 48.01 22.38 4.88
N THR A 544 48.85 21.38 4.70
CA THR A 544 48.50 20.06 4.17
C THR A 544 47.38 19.45 5.01
N ALA A 545 46.29 19.04 4.36
CA ALA A 545 45.24 18.23 4.97
C ALA A 545 45.88 16.97 5.58
N ALA A 546 46.02 16.95 6.90
CA ALA A 546 46.40 15.76 7.63
C ALA A 546 45.25 14.76 7.47
N ALA A 547 45.43 13.83 6.53
CA ALA A 547 44.67 12.60 6.51
C ALA A 547 44.79 11.95 7.90
N CYS A 548 43.68 11.88 8.65
CA CYS A 548 43.62 11.05 9.84
C CYS A 548 43.92 9.61 9.41
N SER A 549 45.17 9.19 9.61
CA SER A 549 45.61 7.84 9.35
C SER A 549 44.96 6.89 10.36
N ALA A 550 44.73 5.65 9.95
CA ALA A 550 44.13 4.58 10.75
C ALA A 550 44.81 4.38 12.14
N ALA A 551 46.05 4.83 12.31
CA ALA A 551 46.79 4.77 13.58
C ALA A 551 46.28 5.78 14.63
N SER A 552 45.76 6.94 14.22
CA SER A 552 45.18 7.94 15.14
C SER A 552 43.78 7.55 15.64
N CYS A 553 43.13 6.60 14.96
CA CYS A 553 41.78 6.13 15.26
C CYS A 553 41.77 5.05 16.36
N ASN A 554 42.87 4.30 16.54
CA ASN A 554 42.95 3.24 17.55
C ASN A 554 43.14 3.78 18.97
N ALA A 555 43.77 4.95 19.14
CA ALA A 555 43.83 5.64 20.43
C ALA A 555 42.46 6.21 20.87
N ALA A 556 41.55 6.42 19.92
CA ALA A 556 40.19 6.93 20.15
C ALA A 556 39.21 5.91 20.73
N LEU A 557 39.51 4.62 20.56
CA LEU A 557 38.65 3.51 20.99
C LEU A 557 39.02 2.95 22.37
N SER A 558 40.27 3.14 22.82
CA SER A 558 40.78 2.65 24.12
C SER A 558 40.91 3.74 25.19
N SER A 559 40.98 5.01 24.81
CA SER A 559 40.83 6.13 25.71
C SER A 559 39.55 6.85 25.32
N GLY A 560 38.56 6.91 26.21
CA GLY A 560 37.35 7.68 25.97
C GLY A 560 37.74 9.10 25.55
N LEU A 561 37.68 9.39 24.24
CA LEU A 561 38.12 10.66 23.72
C LEU A 561 37.10 11.74 24.09
N THR A 562 37.48 12.42 25.15
CA THR A 562 37.03 13.73 25.61
C THR A 562 37.07 14.72 24.46
N GLY A 563 35.90 14.93 23.88
CA GLY A 563 35.57 15.96 22.91
C GLY A 563 34.06 16.24 22.93
N THR A 564 33.54 16.58 24.12
CA THR A 564 32.38 17.43 24.50
C THR A 564 31.11 17.60 23.63
N LEU A 565 30.88 16.87 22.53
CA LEU A 565 29.71 17.09 21.66
C LEU A 565 28.77 15.88 21.47
N CYS A 566 29.25 14.65 21.69
CA CYS A 566 28.43 13.45 21.48
C CYS A 566 28.39 12.59 22.74
N ASP A 567 27.19 12.48 23.31
CA ASP A 567 26.81 11.76 24.53
C ASP A 567 25.93 10.53 24.19
N ALA A 568 26.22 9.87 23.07
CA ALA A 568 25.47 8.71 22.61
C ALA A 568 25.46 7.59 23.67
N ALA A 569 24.26 7.20 24.12
CA ALA A 569 24.06 6.27 25.24
C ALA A 569 24.78 4.91 25.12
N TYR A 570 24.92 4.38 23.89
CA TYR A 570 25.59 3.10 23.62
C TYR A 570 26.95 3.28 22.92
N GLY A 571 27.48 4.51 22.88
CA GLY A 571 28.75 4.81 22.23
C GLY A 571 28.75 4.67 20.71
N HIS A 572 29.96 4.65 20.17
CA HIS A 572 30.25 4.60 18.73
C HIS A 572 30.78 3.23 18.29
N VAL A 573 30.71 2.98 16.99
CA VAL A 573 31.20 1.77 16.34
C VAL A 573 31.74 2.11 14.96
N CYS A 574 32.82 1.43 14.56
CA CYS A 574 33.28 1.49 13.17
C CYS A 574 32.42 0.56 12.32
N ALA A 575 31.85 1.10 11.25
CA ALA A 575 31.12 0.35 10.24
C ALA A 575 31.38 0.98 8.87
N LEU A 576 31.35 0.16 7.82
CA LEU A 576 31.65 0.56 6.44
C LEU A 576 33.01 1.27 6.30
N GLY A 577 33.96 0.97 7.20
CA GLY A 577 35.30 1.59 7.22
C GLY A 577 35.35 2.99 7.86
N SER A 578 34.32 3.41 8.59
CA SER A 578 34.25 4.71 9.26
C SER A 578 33.71 4.62 10.69
N ASP A 579 34.21 5.45 11.60
CA ASP A 579 33.79 5.62 13.00
C ASP A 579 32.54 6.53 13.18
N ARG A 580 31.91 6.95 12.09
CA ARG A 580 30.78 7.89 12.08
C ARG A 580 29.44 7.26 12.43
N PHE A 581 29.45 6.06 13.02
CA PHE A 581 28.25 5.35 13.40
C PHE A 581 28.13 5.24 14.92
N ARG A 582 26.90 5.43 15.42
CA ARG A 582 26.54 5.18 16.81
C ARG A 582 25.84 3.84 16.93
N ARG A 583 25.92 3.21 18.10
CA ARG A 583 25.18 1.98 18.39
C ARG A 583 23.72 2.30 18.70
N HIS A 584 22.81 1.51 18.14
CA HIS A 584 21.38 1.60 18.38
C HIS A 584 20.78 0.19 18.57
N PRO A 585 19.96 -0.02 19.61
CA PRO A 585 19.35 -1.33 19.85
C PRO A 585 18.34 -1.68 18.76
N VAL A 586 18.46 -2.87 18.19
CA VAL A 586 17.54 -3.43 17.20
C VAL A 586 17.21 -4.86 17.53
N LYS A 587 16.02 -5.32 17.12
CA LYS A 587 15.61 -6.71 17.30
C LYS A 587 16.20 -7.54 16.17
N VAL A 588 16.77 -8.71 16.49
CA VAL A 588 17.26 -9.68 15.52
C VAL A 588 16.55 -11.00 15.76
N LYS A 589 16.15 -11.66 14.67
CA LYS A 589 15.45 -12.95 14.68
C LYS A 589 16.23 -13.95 13.84
N ASP A 590 16.73 -15.01 14.46
CA ASP A 590 17.31 -16.17 13.76
C ASP A 590 16.19 -17.14 13.43
N VAL A 591 15.75 -17.12 12.16
CA VAL A 591 14.76 -18.08 11.69
C VAL A 591 15.47 -19.39 11.34
N ALA A 592 14.79 -20.50 11.63
CA ALA A 592 15.28 -21.83 11.30
C ALA A 592 15.81 -21.90 9.86
N GLY A 593 16.87 -22.66 9.63
CA GLY A 593 17.40 -22.86 8.29
C GLY A 593 16.29 -23.35 7.37
N LEU A 594 16.02 -22.59 6.31
CA LEU A 594 15.07 -22.99 5.27
C LEU A 594 15.54 -24.33 4.69
N VAL A 595 14.58 -25.16 4.30
CA VAL A 595 14.82 -26.44 3.62
C VAL A 595 14.02 -26.43 2.33
N GLN A 596 14.53 -27.09 1.28
CA GLN A 596 13.87 -27.13 -0.03
C GLN A 596 12.42 -27.62 0.08
N GLY A 597 11.49 -26.86 -0.53
CA GLY A 597 10.06 -27.11 -0.50
C GLY A 597 9.36 -26.63 0.78
N ALA A 598 9.90 -25.64 1.49
CA ALA A 598 9.27 -25.06 2.67
C ALA A 598 7.92 -24.40 2.31
N TYR A 599 7.82 -23.78 1.13
CA TYR A 599 6.57 -23.19 0.63
C TYR A 599 5.45 -24.22 0.39
N GLN A 600 5.80 -25.47 0.09
CA GLN A 600 4.85 -26.58 -0.12
C GLN A 600 4.31 -27.15 1.20
N GLY A 601 4.70 -26.58 2.35
CA GLY A 601 4.32 -27.09 3.66
C GLY A 601 5.03 -28.37 4.08
N LYS A 602 6.17 -28.73 3.45
CA LYS A 602 6.99 -29.85 3.93
C LYS A 602 7.51 -29.53 5.35
N GLY A 603 7.23 -30.41 6.30
CA GLY A 603 7.60 -30.24 7.71
C GLY A 603 6.89 -29.03 8.38
N LYS A 604 7.65 -28.19 9.08
CA LYS A 604 7.17 -26.92 9.69
C LYS A 604 7.32 -25.70 8.74
N GLY A 605 7.55 -25.90 7.44
CA GLY A 605 7.91 -24.87 6.45
C GLY A 605 7.07 -23.59 6.48
N ASN A 606 5.74 -23.71 6.42
CA ASN A 606 4.86 -22.53 6.46
C ASN A 606 4.90 -21.76 7.78
N GLN A 607 5.19 -22.42 8.91
CA GLN A 607 5.37 -21.72 10.19
C GLN A 607 6.67 -20.89 10.19
N PHE A 608 7.74 -21.41 9.59
CA PHE A 608 9.01 -20.68 9.45
C PHE A 608 8.92 -19.48 8.52
N LEU A 609 8.16 -19.58 7.43
CA LEU A 609 7.96 -18.44 6.54
C LEU A 609 7.08 -17.36 7.17
N ASN A 610 6.06 -17.76 7.95
CA ASN A 610 5.28 -16.82 8.76
C ASN A 610 6.14 -16.09 9.80
N ASP A 611 7.21 -16.72 10.29
CA ASP A 611 8.20 -16.09 11.16
C ASP A 611 9.04 -15.02 10.46
N LEU A 612 8.97 -14.86 9.14
CA LEU A 612 9.61 -13.76 8.42
C LEU A 612 8.70 -12.55 8.24
N CYS A 613 7.39 -12.70 8.42
CA CYS A 613 6.41 -11.62 8.24
C CYS A 613 6.63 -10.42 9.16
N ASP A 614 7.27 -10.62 10.33
CA ASP A 614 7.56 -9.58 11.30
C ASP A 614 8.88 -8.84 11.06
N ALA A 615 9.71 -9.32 10.14
CA ALA A 615 10.96 -8.66 9.78
C ALA A 615 10.73 -7.43 8.89
N ASP A 616 11.49 -6.36 9.15
CA ASP A 616 11.54 -5.15 8.35
C ASP A 616 12.60 -5.27 7.23
N VAL A 617 13.67 -6.02 7.49
CA VAL A 617 14.75 -6.33 6.55
C VAL A 617 15.18 -7.78 6.72
N LEU A 618 15.57 -8.41 5.62
CA LEU A 618 16.11 -9.76 5.61
C LEU A 618 17.62 -9.73 5.37
N VAL A 619 18.37 -10.43 6.21
CA VAL A 619 19.80 -10.70 5.99
C VAL A 619 19.92 -12.16 5.57
N HIS A 620 20.26 -12.35 4.30
CA HIS A 620 20.54 -13.67 3.76
C HIS A 620 22.00 -14.02 4.01
N VAL A 621 22.23 -14.85 5.03
CA VAL A 621 23.55 -15.39 5.35
C VAL A 621 23.84 -16.55 4.42
N VAL A 622 24.90 -16.41 3.62
CA VAL A 622 25.38 -17.43 2.67
C VAL A 622 26.83 -17.79 2.95
N ASP A 623 27.23 -18.97 2.50
CA ASP A 623 28.63 -19.39 2.55
C ASP A 623 29.40 -18.71 1.40
N GLY A 624 30.10 -17.63 1.74
CA GLY A 624 30.91 -16.87 0.79
C GLY A 624 32.14 -17.62 0.28
N ALA A 625 32.53 -18.72 0.91
CA ALA A 625 33.67 -19.54 0.51
C ALA A 625 33.27 -20.80 -0.28
N ALA A 626 31.96 -21.00 -0.53
CA ALA A 626 31.43 -22.18 -1.19
C ALA A 626 31.95 -23.50 -0.57
N ALA A 627 32.02 -23.54 0.77
CA ALA A 627 32.54 -24.67 1.54
C ALA A 627 31.42 -25.55 2.14
N THR A 628 30.20 -25.40 1.63
CA THR A 628 29.02 -26.18 2.04
C THR A 628 28.15 -26.54 0.86
N GLU A 629 27.63 -27.76 0.86
CA GLU A 629 26.65 -28.27 -0.12
C GLU A 629 25.23 -27.75 0.18
N ALA A 630 24.27 -28.12 -0.67
CA ALA A 630 22.86 -27.67 -0.56
C ALA A 630 22.16 -28.14 0.74
N ASP A 631 22.53 -29.30 1.28
CA ASP A 631 21.99 -29.86 2.52
C ASP A 631 22.66 -29.29 3.80
N GLY A 632 23.68 -28.45 3.63
CA GLY A 632 24.48 -27.89 4.72
C GLY A 632 25.63 -28.79 5.19
N THR A 633 25.95 -29.86 4.47
CA THR A 633 27.17 -30.64 4.71
C THR A 633 28.42 -29.85 4.25
N ALA A 634 29.54 -30.05 4.94
CA ALA A 634 30.79 -29.37 4.63
C ALA A 634 31.47 -30.01 3.42
N CYS A 635 31.92 -29.19 2.47
CA CYS A 635 32.72 -29.59 1.33
C CYS A 635 34.01 -28.76 1.22
N THR A 636 34.86 -29.09 0.26
CA THR A 636 36.10 -28.33 0.05
C THR A 636 35.75 -26.91 -0.40
N PRO A 637 36.38 -25.85 0.16
CA PRO A 637 36.09 -24.47 -0.26
C PRO A 637 36.21 -24.31 -1.78
N GLY A 638 35.17 -23.74 -2.40
CA GLY A 638 35.06 -23.55 -3.85
C GLY A 638 34.36 -24.69 -4.61
N GLN A 639 33.99 -25.80 -3.96
CA GLN A 639 33.23 -26.88 -4.60
C GLN A 639 31.70 -26.68 -4.55
N GLY A 640 31.18 -26.06 -3.49
CA GLY A 640 29.75 -25.77 -3.38
C GLY A 640 29.29 -24.64 -4.30
N SER A 641 27.98 -24.43 -4.40
CA SER A 641 27.39 -23.37 -5.23
C SER A 641 26.66 -22.33 -4.40
N THR A 642 27.33 -21.22 -4.08
CA THR A 642 26.72 -20.08 -3.37
C THR A 642 25.64 -19.39 -4.23
N MET A 643 25.76 -19.45 -5.56
CA MET A 643 24.79 -18.85 -6.48
C MET A 643 23.46 -19.62 -6.46
N GLU A 644 23.52 -20.94 -6.46
CA GLU A 644 22.33 -21.79 -6.33
C GLU A 644 21.66 -21.58 -4.97
N ASP A 645 22.43 -21.41 -3.89
CA ASP A 645 21.88 -21.11 -2.57
C ASP A 645 21.03 -19.82 -2.56
N ILE A 646 21.55 -18.75 -3.17
CA ILE A 646 20.86 -17.46 -3.27
C ILE A 646 19.59 -17.59 -4.12
N ALA A 647 19.71 -18.20 -5.30
CA ALA A 647 18.57 -18.39 -6.20
C ALA A 647 17.47 -19.24 -5.55
N TRP A 648 17.86 -20.31 -4.84
CA TRP A 648 16.93 -21.19 -4.16
C TRP A 648 16.16 -20.48 -3.04
N VAL A 649 16.83 -19.75 -2.13
CA VAL A 649 16.14 -19.02 -1.05
C VAL A 649 15.16 -17.98 -1.61
N ARG A 650 15.54 -17.30 -2.69
CA ARG A 650 14.67 -16.35 -3.38
C ARG A 650 13.43 -17.02 -3.97
N SER A 651 13.62 -18.13 -4.68
CA SER A 651 12.52 -18.93 -5.24
C SER A 651 11.56 -19.44 -4.16
N GLU A 652 12.05 -19.84 -2.98
CA GLU A 652 11.20 -20.28 -1.86
C GLU A 652 10.30 -19.14 -1.34
N VAL A 653 10.89 -17.97 -1.06
CA VAL A 653 10.14 -16.80 -0.57
C VAL A 653 9.14 -16.32 -1.63
N HIS A 654 9.53 -16.35 -2.91
CA HIS A 654 8.66 -16.01 -4.03
C HIS A 654 7.47 -16.97 -4.12
N SER A 655 7.75 -18.27 -4.18
CA SER A 655 6.73 -19.31 -4.36
C SER A 655 5.72 -19.33 -3.22
N TRP A 656 6.16 -19.06 -1.99
CA TRP A 656 5.26 -18.93 -0.84
C TRP A 656 4.20 -17.84 -1.00
N ILE A 657 4.61 -16.63 -1.38
CA ILE A 657 3.64 -15.52 -1.55
C ILE A 657 2.78 -15.77 -2.79
N TYR A 658 3.39 -16.25 -3.88
CA TYR A 658 2.70 -16.57 -5.11
C TYR A 658 1.61 -17.63 -4.91
N ASP A 659 1.94 -18.78 -4.29
CA ASP A 659 0.99 -19.87 -4.09
C ASP A 659 -0.15 -19.47 -3.14
N ASN A 660 0.12 -18.61 -2.15
CA ASN A 660 -0.92 -18.04 -1.28
C ASN A 660 -1.93 -17.17 -2.04
N LEU A 661 -1.48 -16.42 -3.06
CA LEU A 661 -2.34 -15.63 -3.93
C LEU A 661 -3.07 -16.51 -4.94
N ARG A 662 -2.34 -17.44 -5.58
CA ARG A 662 -2.88 -18.40 -6.56
C ARG A 662 -4.00 -19.24 -5.95
N ALA A 663 -3.84 -19.74 -4.72
CA ALA A 663 -4.85 -20.53 -4.02
C ALA A 663 -6.18 -19.78 -3.84
N LYS A 664 -6.15 -18.43 -3.76
CA LYS A 664 -7.36 -17.59 -3.62
C LYS A 664 -7.69 -16.81 -4.88
N TRP A 665 -7.08 -17.15 -6.02
CA TRP A 665 -7.19 -16.39 -7.25
C TRP A 665 -8.63 -16.24 -7.76
N THR A 666 -9.43 -17.31 -7.71
CA THR A 666 -10.85 -17.27 -8.12
C THR A 666 -11.66 -16.28 -7.28
N SER A 667 -11.32 -16.12 -6.00
CA SER A 667 -11.94 -15.11 -5.13
C SER A 667 -11.45 -13.70 -5.45
N LEU A 668 -10.16 -13.55 -5.77
CA LEU A 668 -9.55 -12.27 -6.16
C LEU A 668 -10.13 -11.74 -7.47
N VAL A 669 -10.28 -12.59 -8.48
CA VAL A 669 -10.90 -12.21 -9.76
C VAL A 669 -12.35 -11.75 -9.58
N ARG A 670 -13.10 -12.40 -8.69
CA ARG A 670 -14.49 -12.00 -8.36
C ARG A 670 -14.55 -10.69 -7.57
N GLN A 671 -13.57 -10.43 -6.71
CA GLN A 671 -13.51 -9.25 -5.85
C GLN A 671 -12.09 -8.67 -5.81
N PRO A 672 -11.67 -7.92 -6.86
CA PRO A 672 -10.29 -7.44 -7.02
C PRO A 672 -9.80 -6.57 -5.87
N THR A 673 -10.71 -5.84 -5.20
CA THR A 673 -10.41 -5.01 -4.04
C THR A 673 -9.86 -5.79 -2.84
N LYS A 674 -10.12 -7.11 -2.75
CA LYS A 674 -9.56 -7.98 -1.70
C LYS A 674 -8.05 -8.15 -1.79
N LEU A 675 -7.45 -7.93 -2.96
CA LEU A 675 -6.00 -8.08 -3.15
C LEU A 675 -5.21 -7.26 -2.11
N ARG A 676 -5.66 -6.05 -1.81
CA ARG A 676 -5.03 -5.16 -0.81
C ARG A 676 -5.03 -5.75 0.59
N THR A 677 -6.15 -6.35 0.98
CA THR A 677 -6.33 -6.92 2.32
C THR A 677 -5.60 -8.25 2.51
N MET A 678 -5.31 -8.97 1.43
CA MET A 678 -4.59 -10.26 1.47
C MET A 678 -3.17 -10.13 1.99
N PHE A 679 -2.56 -8.94 1.87
CA PHE A 679 -1.20 -8.72 2.33
C PHE A 679 -1.10 -8.26 3.80
N SER A 680 -2.21 -8.14 4.51
CA SER A 680 -2.20 -7.76 5.93
C SER A 680 -1.40 -8.76 6.80
N GLY A 681 -1.44 -10.05 6.44
CA GLY A 681 -0.69 -11.12 7.12
C GLY A 681 0.84 -10.95 7.05
N TYR A 682 1.35 -10.30 6.01
CA TYR A 682 2.77 -9.97 5.85
C TYR A 682 3.15 -8.61 6.46
N ARG A 683 2.25 -8.05 7.27
CA ARG A 683 2.35 -6.68 7.79
C ARG A 683 2.56 -5.68 6.65
N SER A 684 1.72 -5.74 5.62
CA SER A 684 1.63 -4.69 4.59
C SER A 684 0.30 -3.95 4.68
N THR A 685 0.35 -2.63 4.55
CA THR A 685 -0.85 -1.79 4.54
C THR A 685 -1.48 -1.82 3.14
N PRO A 686 -2.80 -1.59 3.01
CA PRO A 686 -3.43 -1.39 1.70
C PRO A 686 -2.72 -0.33 0.86
N ALA A 687 -2.33 0.79 1.48
CA ALA A 687 -1.56 1.85 0.84
C ALA A 687 -0.19 1.40 0.32
N PHE A 688 0.47 0.47 1.03
CA PHE A 688 1.70 -0.16 0.53
C PHE A 688 1.43 -0.95 -0.76
N VAL A 689 0.39 -1.78 -0.76
CA VAL A 689 0.02 -2.59 -1.93
C VAL A 689 -0.36 -1.70 -3.12
N ASP A 690 -1.08 -0.61 -2.89
CA ASP A 690 -1.38 0.38 -3.93
C ASP A 690 -0.12 0.99 -4.53
N ARG A 691 0.91 1.26 -3.73
CA ARG A 691 2.21 1.72 -4.25
C ARG A 691 2.92 0.67 -5.11
N VAL A 692 2.75 -0.61 -4.82
CA VAL A 692 3.27 -1.69 -5.67
C VAL A 692 2.46 -1.76 -6.97
N LEU A 693 1.13 -1.73 -6.89
CA LEU A 693 0.23 -1.76 -8.04
C LEU A 693 0.49 -0.60 -9.01
N ARG A 694 0.71 0.62 -8.50
CA ARG A 694 1.08 1.79 -9.31
C ARG A 694 2.36 1.57 -10.10
N ARG A 695 3.37 0.90 -9.52
CA ARG A 695 4.63 0.58 -10.20
C ARG A 695 4.48 -0.51 -11.26
N VAL A 696 3.45 -1.35 -11.15
CA VAL A 696 3.04 -2.30 -12.20
C VAL A 696 2.17 -1.61 -13.29
N GLY A 697 1.81 -0.33 -13.11
CA GLY A 697 1.00 0.44 -14.06
C GLY A 697 -0.50 0.43 -13.76
N ILE A 698 -0.91 -0.02 -12.56
CA ILE A 698 -2.32 -0.05 -12.15
C ILE A 698 -2.59 1.15 -11.22
N ALA A 699 -3.29 2.16 -11.74
CA ALA A 699 -3.50 3.44 -11.06
C ALA A 699 -4.73 3.48 -10.15
N ASN A 700 -5.82 2.80 -10.52
CA ASN A 700 -7.11 2.89 -9.83
C ASN A 700 -7.85 1.54 -9.79
N ASP A 701 -8.95 1.47 -9.03
CA ASP A 701 -9.76 0.25 -8.85
C ASP A 701 -10.42 -0.26 -10.12
N ILE A 702 -10.70 0.65 -11.06
CA ILE A 702 -11.29 0.31 -12.35
C ILE A 702 -10.24 -0.43 -13.18
N ALA A 703 -9.03 0.12 -13.29
CA ALA A 703 -7.90 -0.51 -13.96
C ALA A 703 -7.56 -1.86 -13.30
N LEU A 704 -7.55 -1.93 -11.97
CA LEU A 704 -7.33 -3.19 -11.24
C LEU A 704 -8.40 -4.23 -11.62
N THR A 705 -9.67 -3.85 -11.66
CA THR A 705 -10.77 -4.77 -11.96
C THR A 705 -10.74 -5.29 -13.40
N ALA A 706 -10.43 -4.41 -14.35
CA ALA A 706 -10.29 -4.77 -15.76
C ALA A 706 -9.06 -5.66 -16.00
N ILE A 707 -7.92 -5.30 -15.43
CA ILE A 707 -6.63 -5.95 -15.69
C ILE A 707 -6.48 -7.27 -14.93
N LEU A 708 -6.98 -7.39 -13.69
CA LEU A 708 -6.78 -8.60 -12.88
C LEU A 708 -7.41 -9.86 -13.51
N ARG A 709 -8.46 -9.71 -14.32
CA ARG A 709 -9.06 -10.81 -15.10
C ARG A 709 -8.13 -11.35 -16.19
N THR A 710 -7.24 -10.49 -16.68
CA THR A 710 -6.31 -10.78 -17.78
C THR A 710 -4.95 -11.28 -17.31
N TRP A 711 -4.68 -11.27 -15.99
CA TRP A 711 -3.42 -11.72 -15.43
C TRP A 711 -3.26 -13.23 -15.55
N GLY A 712 -2.16 -13.66 -16.17
CA GLY A 712 -1.68 -15.03 -16.13
C GLY A 712 -0.57 -15.22 -15.09
N PRO A 713 0.12 -16.37 -15.14
CA PRO A 713 1.24 -16.67 -14.25
C PRO A 713 2.34 -15.61 -14.28
N GLN A 714 2.73 -15.14 -15.48
CA GLN A 714 3.81 -14.18 -15.66
C GLN A 714 3.53 -12.83 -14.98
N GLU A 715 2.32 -12.28 -15.16
CA GLU A 715 1.94 -11.00 -14.53
C GLU A 715 1.88 -11.12 -13.01
N LEU A 716 1.37 -12.25 -12.49
CA LEU A 716 1.34 -12.49 -11.05
C LEU A 716 2.76 -12.64 -10.47
N HIS A 717 3.65 -13.38 -11.14
CA HIS A 717 5.07 -13.47 -10.75
C HIS A 717 5.75 -12.10 -10.75
N ALA A 718 5.53 -11.27 -11.77
CA ALA A 718 6.08 -9.92 -11.84
C ALA A 718 5.61 -9.04 -10.66
N PHE A 719 4.32 -9.10 -10.32
CA PHE A 719 3.78 -8.39 -9.17
C PHE A 719 4.37 -8.88 -7.84
N VAL A 720 4.48 -10.20 -7.65
CA VAL A 720 5.04 -10.81 -6.44
C VAL A 720 6.53 -10.47 -6.28
N ALA A 721 7.33 -10.54 -7.34
CA ALA A 721 8.74 -10.17 -7.32
C ALA A 721 8.94 -8.70 -6.88
N LEU A 722 8.15 -7.79 -7.45
CA LEU A 722 8.19 -6.38 -7.09
C LEU A 722 7.72 -6.13 -5.64
N TYR A 723 6.66 -6.83 -5.21
CA TYR A 723 6.18 -6.77 -3.84
C TYR A 723 7.27 -7.22 -2.86
N ILE A 724 7.95 -8.33 -3.11
CA ILE A 724 9.01 -8.87 -2.24
C ILE A 724 10.18 -7.90 -2.15
N ARG A 725 10.67 -7.38 -3.29
CA ARG A 725 11.78 -6.42 -3.33
C ARG A 725 11.51 -5.17 -2.49
N LEU A 726 10.27 -4.70 -2.50
CA LEU A 726 9.86 -3.52 -1.73
C LEU A 726 9.59 -3.86 -0.27
N ARG A 727 8.90 -4.98 0.03
CA ARG A 727 8.47 -5.32 1.39
C ARG A 727 9.61 -5.90 2.21
N PHE A 728 10.46 -6.71 1.61
CA PHE A 728 11.55 -7.41 2.25
C PHE A 728 12.88 -7.06 1.56
N PRO A 729 13.43 -5.86 1.83
CA PRO A 729 14.79 -5.56 1.41
C PRO A 729 15.74 -6.67 1.89
N LEU A 730 16.54 -7.20 0.98
CA LEU A 730 17.39 -8.37 1.22
C LEU A 730 18.85 -7.97 1.09
N ILE A 731 19.62 -8.14 2.15
CA ILE A 731 21.07 -7.97 2.15
C ILE A 731 21.73 -9.34 2.15
N VAL A 732 22.67 -9.58 1.24
CA VAL A 732 23.40 -10.85 1.18
C VAL A 732 24.70 -10.73 1.96
N ALA A 733 24.78 -11.45 3.08
CA ALA A 733 25.94 -11.51 3.95
C ALA A 733 26.79 -12.73 3.58
N LEU A 734 27.95 -12.48 2.98
CA LEU A 734 28.90 -13.50 2.55
C LEU A 734 29.77 -13.92 3.73
N ASN A 735 29.31 -14.94 4.46
CA ASN A 735 30.04 -15.46 5.62
C ASN A 735 31.26 -16.29 5.20
N LYS A 736 32.19 -16.52 6.14
CA LYS A 736 33.46 -17.25 5.91
C LYS A 736 34.41 -16.55 4.93
N ALA A 737 34.38 -15.21 4.93
CA ALA A 737 35.24 -14.39 4.08
C ALA A 737 36.75 -14.50 4.41
N ASP A 738 37.09 -15.14 5.54
CA ASP A 738 38.43 -15.49 5.98
C ASP A 738 39.07 -16.62 5.16
N LEU A 739 38.27 -17.40 4.41
CA LEU A 739 38.78 -18.48 3.58
C LEU A 739 39.27 -17.98 2.21
N PRO A 740 40.35 -18.55 1.66
CA PRO A 740 40.99 -18.04 0.44
C PRO A 740 40.08 -18.13 -0.81
N ALA A 741 39.15 -19.10 -0.85
CA ALA A 741 38.21 -19.25 -1.95
C ALA A 741 37.16 -18.11 -2.03
N ALA A 742 36.95 -17.37 -0.93
CA ALA A 742 35.86 -16.41 -0.84
C ALA A 742 35.98 -15.24 -1.81
N ALA A 743 37.21 -14.78 -2.09
CA ALA A 743 37.44 -13.68 -3.03
C ALA A 743 36.99 -14.02 -4.46
N GLY A 744 37.24 -15.26 -4.91
CA GLY A 744 36.83 -15.72 -6.24
C GLY A 744 35.32 -15.89 -6.37
N VAL A 745 34.69 -16.56 -5.38
CA VAL A 745 33.24 -16.78 -5.34
C VAL A 745 32.48 -15.46 -5.44
N ALA A 746 32.90 -14.49 -4.66
CA ALA A 746 32.11 -13.31 -4.52
C ALA A 746 32.38 -12.29 -5.66
N GLU A 747 33.49 -12.41 -6.40
CA GLU A 747 33.66 -11.73 -7.69
C GLU A 747 32.69 -12.30 -8.74
N ALA A 748 32.53 -13.62 -8.78
CA ALA A 748 31.53 -14.26 -9.64
C ALA A 748 30.10 -13.83 -9.28
N LEU A 749 29.78 -13.68 -7.99
CA LEU A 749 28.47 -13.17 -7.56
C LEU A 749 28.22 -11.72 -7.98
N ARG A 750 29.23 -10.85 -7.91
CA ARG A 750 29.10 -9.47 -8.39
C ARG A 750 28.86 -9.38 -9.89
N GLN A 751 29.47 -10.27 -10.66
CA GLN A 751 29.24 -10.35 -12.11
C GLN A 751 27.83 -10.85 -12.43
N ALA A 752 27.33 -11.84 -11.68
CA ALA A 752 25.99 -12.39 -11.88
C ALA A 752 24.87 -11.44 -11.40
N TYR A 753 25.11 -10.70 -10.31
CA TYR A 753 24.14 -9.81 -9.70
C TYR A 753 24.72 -8.39 -9.48
N PRO A 754 24.91 -7.60 -10.55
CA PRO A 754 25.62 -6.32 -10.50
C PRO A 754 24.92 -5.25 -9.65
N HIS A 755 23.63 -5.42 -9.36
CA HIS A 755 22.81 -4.45 -8.61
C HIS A 755 22.55 -4.87 -7.17
N GLU A 756 23.05 -6.02 -6.74
CA GLU A 756 22.87 -6.53 -5.38
C GLU A 756 24.02 -6.10 -4.46
N VAL A 757 23.69 -5.89 -3.19
CA VAL A 757 24.68 -5.52 -2.17
C VAL A 757 25.17 -6.77 -1.47
N PHE A 758 26.43 -7.13 -1.74
CA PHE A 758 27.13 -8.22 -1.08
C PHE A 758 28.10 -7.69 -0.02
N VAL A 759 27.91 -8.13 1.23
CA VAL A 759 28.77 -7.71 2.34
C VAL A 759 29.57 -8.90 2.86
N PRO A 760 30.91 -8.91 2.74
CA PRO A 760 31.75 -9.96 3.30
C PRO A 760 31.79 -9.88 4.83
N MET A 761 31.72 -11.04 5.49
CA MET A 761 31.85 -11.14 6.93
C MET A 761 32.47 -12.46 7.38
N THR A 762 32.98 -12.47 8.61
CA THR A 762 33.43 -13.69 9.30
C THR A 762 32.80 -13.74 10.69
N ALA A 763 31.62 -14.36 10.77
CA ALA A 763 30.86 -14.47 12.02
C ALA A 763 31.59 -15.29 13.10
N ARG A 764 32.36 -16.31 12.69
CA ARG A 764 33.12 -17.17 13.63
C ARG A 764 34.19 -16.38 14.40
N ILE A 765 35.00 -15.59 13.71
CA ILE A 765 36.06 -14.78 14.33
C ILE A 765 35.47 -13.72 15.24
N GLU A 766 34.39 -13.05 14.81
CA GLU A 766 33.67 -12.09 15.66
C GLU A 766 33.19 -12.73 16.98
N TRP A 767 32.53 -13.89 16.88
CA TRP A 767 32.04 -14.60 18.07
C TRP A 767 33.18 -15.06 18.98
N LEU A 768 34.24 -15.66 18.42
CA LEU A 768 35.41 -16.09 19.19
C LEU A 768 36.10 -14.91 19.88
N ALA A 769 36.24 -13.77 19.21
CA ALA A 769 36.86 -12.59 19.80
C ALA A 769 36.04 -12.06 20.99
N LEU A 770 34.71 -12.02 20.88
CA LEU A 770 33.83 -11.64 21.98
C LEU A 770 33.92 -12.61 23.16
N GLN A 771 33.95 -13.92 22.89
CA GLN A 771 34.11 -14.95 23.93
C GLN A 771 35.45 -14.85 24.66
N LEU A 772 36.54 -14.70 23.91
CA LEU A 772 37.88 -14.53 24.48
C LEU A 772 37.99 -13.24 25.30
N SER A 773 37.30 -12.17 24.88
CA SER A 773 37.29 -10.92 25.62
C SER A 773 36.55 -11.02 26.94
N ARG A 774 35.41 -11.71 26.98
CA ARG A 774 34.69 -12.00 28.25
C ARG A 774 35.51 -12.83 29.22
N LYS A 775 36.30 -13.78 28.70
CA LYS A 775 37.24 -14.58 29.49
C LYS A 775 38.49 -13.79 29.91
N GLY A 776 38.63 -12.53 29.47
CA GLY A 776 39.73 -11.63 29.82
C GLY A 776 41.01 -11.81 29.00
N TYR A 777 40.99 -12.65 27.96
CA TYR A 777 42.18 -12.97 27.16
C TYR A 777 42.61 -11.87 26.18
N ILE A 778 41.64 -11.07 25.71
CA ILE A 778 41.86 -9.96 24.77
C ILE A 778 40.94 -8.80 25.13
N ASP A 779 41.36 -7.58 24.85
CA ASP A 779 40.45 -6.44 24.85
C ASP A 779 39.86 -6.28 23.45
N TYR A 780 38.59 -6.65 23.29
CA TYR A 780 37.87 -6.58 22.03
C TYR A 780 36.46 -6.03 22.22
N THR A 781 36.14 -5.01 21.44
CA THR A 781 34.78 -4.51 21.26
C THR A 781 34.36 -4.73 19.81
N SER A 782 33.12 -5.17 19.60
CA SER A 782 32.60 -5.44 18.25
C SER A 782 32.74 -4.23 17.32
N GLY A 783 33.33 -4.45 16.15
CA GLY A 783 33.58 -3.43 15.13
C GLY A 783 34.96 -2.75 15.21
N VAL A 784 35.83 -3.13 16.15
CA VAL A 784 37.20 -2.60 16.21
C VAL A 784 38.10 -3.33 15.19
N ALA A 785 39.03 -2.59 14.58
CA ALA A 785 39.92 -3.08 13.51
C ALA A 785 41.25 -3.70 14.00
N SER A 786 41.53 -3.63 15.31
CA SER A 786 42.76 -4.12 15.92
C SER A 786 42.52 -4.65 17.33
N LEU A 787 43.28 -5.67 17.73
CA LEU A 787 43.24 -6.24 19.06
C LEU A 787 44.29 -5.63 19.97
N SER A 788 43.92 -5.33 21.22
CA SER A 788 44.87 -5.04 22.29
C SER A 788 45.02 -6.26 23.19
N GLY A 789 46.24 -6.80 23.29
CA GLY A 789 46.51 -7.96 24.14
C GLY A 789 46.70 -7.54 25.59
N THR A 790 45.99 -8.18 26.52
CA THR A 790 46.17 -8.01 27.97
C THR A 790 47.27 -8.91 28.54
N PHE A 791 47.75 -9.89 27.77
CA PHE A 791 48.75 -10.87 28.20
C PHE A 791 50.17 -10.52 27.77
N GLY A 792 51.09 -10.45 28.74
CA GLY A 792 52.53 -10.44 28.49
C GLY A 792 52.99 -11.77 27.87
N HIS A 793 54.01 -11.74 27.00
CA HIS A 793 54.54 -12.88 26.23
C HIS A 793 54.92 -14.15 27.04
N GLY A 794 54.83 -14.17 28.38
CA GLY A 794 55.25 -15.28 29.24
C GLY A 794 54.17 -16.31 29.61
N ASP A 795 52.87 -15.97 29.60
CA ASP A 795 51.82 -16.83 30.19
C ASP A 795 51.06 -17.73 29.19
N ALA A 796 51.35 -17.62 27.90
CA ALA A 796 50.66 -18.40 26.85
C ALA A 796 50.88 -19.92 26.95
N ALA A 797 51.95 -20.34 27.64
CA ALA A 797 52.32 -21.75 27.81
C ALA A 797 51.46 -22.54 28.82
N ASN A 798 50.61 -21.87 29.61
CA ASN A 798 49.70 -22.49 30.60
C ASN A 798 48.23 -22.56 30.15
N LEU A 799 47.88 -22.02 28.98
CA LEU A 799 46.51 -22.03 28.45
C LEU A 799 46.10 -23.42 27.92
N ASP A 800 44.82 -23.75 27.93
CA ASP A 800 44.34 -24.97 27.26
C ASP A 800 44.64 -24.96 25.76
N LYS A 801 44.90 -26.14 25.17
CA LYS A 801 45.22 -26.28 23.74
C LYS A 801 44.13 -25.68 22.84
N SER A 802 42.85 -25.80 23.22
CA SER A 802 41.71 -25.21 22.49
C SER A 802 41.77 -23.68 22.49
N VAL A 803 41.97 -23.08 23.67
CA VAL A 803 42.02 -21.63 23.85
C VAL A 803 43.21 -21.02 23.11
N ARG A 804 44.37 -21.72 23.11
CA ARG A 804 45.54 -21.30 22.30
C ARG A 804 45.24 -21.27 20.81
N GLN A 805 44.52 -22.28 20.31
CA GLN A 805 44.14 -22.33 18.90
C GLN A 805 43.15 -21.21 18.56
N GLU A 806 42.14 -20.97 19.40
CA GLU A 806 41.18 -19.87 19.22
C GLU A 806 41.85 -18.49 19.24
N LEU A 807 42.78 -18.27 20.18
CA LEU A 807 43.60 -17.05 20.23
C LEU A 807 44.48 -16.91 18.98
N TYR A 808 45.06 -17.99 18.49
CA TYR A 808 45.83 -17.99 17.26
C TYR A 808 44.96 -17.65 16.04
N ASP A 809 43.79 -18.28 15.90
CA ASP A 809 42.85 -18.03 14.81
C ASP A 809 42.42 -16.54 14.79
N VAL A 810 42.00 -16.00 15.93
CA VAL A 810 41.59 -14.60 16.07
C VAL A 810 42.77 -13.65 15.83
N THR A 811 43.92 -13.88 16.46
CA THR A 811 45.09 -12.99 16.32
C THR A 811 45.65 -13.04 14.90
N SER A 812 45.66 -14.21 14.26
CA SER A 812 46.13 -14.37 12.87
C SER A 812 45.25 -13.59 11.90
N PHE A 813 43.92 -13.64 12.06
CA PHE A 813 42.98 -12.86 11.25
C PHE A 813 43.28 -11.36 11.29
N PHE A 814 43.44 -10.77 12.48
CA PHE A 814 43.74 -9.33 12.62
C PHE A 814 45.19 -8.96 12.25
N ARG A 815 46.13 -9.92 12.27
CA ARG A 815 47.53 -9.73 11.83
C ARG A 815 47.70 -9.78 10.32
N THR A 816 47.01 -10.69 9.64
CA THR A 816 47.06 -10.79 8.18
C THR A 816 46.39 -9.60 7.48
N THR A 817 45.50 -8.89 8.20
CA THR A 817 44.83 -7.67 7.73
C THR A 817 45.49 -6.37 8.19
N THR A 818 46.60 -6.44 8.95
CA THR A 818 47.39 -5.24 9.27
C THR A 818 48.19 -4.81 8.03
N PRO A 819 48.19 -3.53 7.62
CA PRO A 819 48.70 -3.12 6.33
C PRO A 819 50.23 -3.26 6.24
N SER A 820 50.71 -4.37 5.71
CA SER A 820 51.98 -4.42 4.99
C SER A 820 51.73 -3.89 3.57
N GLN A 821 52.59 -2.98 3.11
CA GLN A 821 52.45 -2.21 1.86
C GLN A 821 52.25 -3.04 0.57
N GLU A 822 52.42 -4.37 0.62
CA GLU A 822 52.30 -5.25 -0.54
C GLU A 822 50.89 -5.87 -0.73
N VAL A 823 50.00 -5.82 0.28
CA VAL A 823 48.63 -6.38 0.22
C VAL A 823 47.56 -5.29 0.03
N LEU A 824 47.94 -4.16 -0.57
CA LEU A 824 47.02 -3.10 -1.03
C LEU A 824 46.18 -3.50 -2.26
N SER A 825 46.30 -4.74 -2.73
CA SER A 825 45.79 -5.21 -4.02
C SER A 825 44.58 -6.15 -3.93
N SER A 826 44.14 -6.58 -2.73
CA SER A 826 42.89 -7.33 -2.59
C SER A 826 41.82 -6.46 -1.91
N PRO A 827 40.86 -5.91 -2.68
CA PRO A 827 39.78 -5.07 -2.13
C PRO A 827 38.81 -5.81 -1.19
N TRP A 828 39.02 -7.11 -1.00
CA TRP A 828 38.12 -8.07 -0.37
C TRP A 828 38.27 -8.17 1.15
N LEU A 829 39.48 -8.03 1.69
CA LEU A 829 39.70 -8.12 3.14
C LEU A 829 39.65 -6.75 3.79
N ARG A 830 38.64 -6.55 4.64
CA ARG A 830 38.51 -5.39 5.51
C ARG A 830 39.34 -5.60 6.77
N THR A 831 39.74 -4.50 7.41
CA THR A 831 40.42 -4.52 8.72
C THR A 831 39.50 -4.96 9.87
N THR A 832 38.19 -5.04 9.63
CA THR A 832 37.15 -5.49 10.57
C THR A 832 36.55 -6.82 10.14
N THR A 833 35.89 -7.53 11.06
CA THR A 833 35.20 -8.81 10.80
C THR A 833 33.99 -8.73 9.85
N GLY A 834 33.51 -7.52 9.53
CA GLY A 834 32.39 -7.29 8.59
C GLY A 834 30.99 -7.49 9.18
N VAL A 835 30.87 -8.03 10.41
CA VAL A 835 29.56 -8.27 11.07
C VAL A 835 28.79 -6.96 11.28
N GLN A 836 29.47 -5.90 11.72
CA GLN A 836 28.86 -4.57 11.89
C GLN A 836 28.52 -3.92 10.53
N ASP A 837 29.25 -4.24 9.47
CA ASP A 837 28.97 -3.73 8.12
C ASP A 837 27.67 -4.30 7.57
N VAL A 838 27.40 -5.58 7.83
CA VAL A 838 26.12 -6.23 7.47
C VAL A 838 24.96 -5.55 8.19
N LEU A 839 25.10 -5.29 9.49
CA LEU A 839 24.08 -4.56 10.25
C LEU A 839 23.88 -3.14 9.70
N ALA A 840 24.95 -2.41 9.41
CA ALA A 840 24.86 -1.07 8.84
C ALA A 840 24.15 -1.06 7.48
N ALA A 841 24.48 -2.01 6.60
CA ALA A 841 23.81 -2.18 5.31
C ALA A 841 22.31 -2.52 5.46
N ALA A 842 21.97 -3.38 6.41
CA ALA A 842 20.57 -3.73 6.71
C ALA A 842 19.78 -2.52 7.22
N MET A 843 20.38 -1.70 8.09
CA MET A 843 19.75 -0.47 8.60
C MET A 843 19.52 0.56 7.50
N GLU A 844 20.43 0.67 6.54
CA GLU A 844 20.25 1.57 5.39
C GLU A 844 19.16 1.08 4.44
N ALA A 845 19.09 -0.23 4.18
CA ALA A 845 18.08 -0.84 3.33
C ALA A 845 16.65 -0.74 3.90
N CYS A 846 16.49 -0.69 5.23
CA CYS A 846 15.20 -0.47 5.87
C CYS A 846 14.55 0.89 5.51
N GLY A 847 15.35 1.90 5.13
CA GLY A 847 14.83 3.23 4.82
C GLY A 847 14.23 3.96 6.02
N VAL A 848 14.87 3.86 7.20
CA VAL A 848 14.39 4.52 8.42
C VAL A 848 14.70 6.01 8.49
N MET A 849 13.77 6.76 9.10
CA MET A 849 13.97 8.16 9.44
C MET A 849 14.62 8.28 10.83
N LEU A 850 15.75 8.96 10.88
CA LEU A 850 16.49 9.24 12.12
C LEU A 850 16.17 10.66 12.60
N VAL A 851 15.67 10.78 13.83
CA VAL A 851 15.38 12.07 14.46
C VAL A 851 16.29 12.27 15.67
N TYR A 852 17.05 13.36 15.66
CA TYR A 852 17.89 13.80 16.78
C TYR A 852 17.23 15.03 17.41
N PRO A 853 16.53 14.89 18.54
CA PRO A 853 15.97 16.03 19.25
C PRO A 853 17.10 16.88 19.85
N VAL A 854 17.11 18.18 19.55
CA VAL A 854 18.11 19.15 20.02
C VAL A 854 17.44 20.37 20.64
N ARG A 855 18.09 21.01 21.62
CA ARG A 855 17.61 22.26 22.23
C ARG A 855 17.93 23.47 21.36
N THR A 856 19.13 23.49 20.78
CA THR A 856 19.63 24.54 19.89
C THR A 856 20.31 23.91 18.69
N PHE A 857 20.21 24.55 17.52
CA PHE A 857 20.88 24.06 16.31
C PHE A 857 22.36 24.46 16.27
N HIS A 858 22.71 25.62 16.80
CA HIS A 858 24.09 26.13 16.83
C HIS A 858 24.34 26.87 18.15
N PRO A 859 25.29 26.42 19.00
CA PRO A 859 25.92 25.11 18.95
C PRO A 859 24.92 23.98 19.30
N VAL A 860 25.18 22.77 18.81
CA VAL A 860 24.41 21.57 19.21
C VAL A 860 24.92 21.12 20.57
N THR A 861 24.05 21.10 21.59
CA THR A 861 24.47 20.83 22.97
C THR A 861 24.51 19.36 23.36
N SER A 862 23.67 18.52 22.75
CA SER A 862 23.56 17.09 23.05
C SER A 862 22.97 16.32 21.87
N LEU A 863 23.43 15.09 21.67
CA LEU A 863 22.95 14.12 20.69
C LEU A 863 22.60 12.78 21.37
N ALA A 864 22.30 12.81 22.67
CA ALA A 864 22.09 11.61 23.49
C ALA A 864 21.03 10.69 22.89
N HIS A 865 19.92 11.29 22.47
CA HIS A 865 18.78 10.57 21.91
C HIS A 865 18.86 10.53 20.37
N CYS A 866 18.68 9.35 19.82
CA CYS A 866 18.37 9.13 18.40
C CYS A 866 17.16 8.22 18.35
N LEU A 867 16.08 8.71 17.76
CA LEU A 867 14.82 7.98 17.64
C LEU A 867 14.59 7.60 16.19
N THR A 868 14.16 6.36 16.00
CA THR A 868 13.84 5.79 14.69
C THR A 868 12.35 5.88 14.43
N PHE A 869 12.01 6.35 13.22
CA PHE A 869 10.65 6.46 12.74
C PHE A 869 10.55 5.91 11.32
N LYS A 870 9.33 5.59 10.89
CA LYS A 870 9.06 5.29 9.49
C LYS A 870 9.25 6.57 8.67
N LEU A 871 9.88 6.48 7.50
CA LEU A 871 9.98 7.61 6.58
C LEU A 871 8.57 8.13 6.25
N GLY A 872 8.41 9.45 6.21
CA GLY A 872 7.10 10.05 6.02
C GLY A 872 6.24 10.15 7.30
N SER A 873 6.82 9.96 8.49
CA SER A 873 6.09 10.24 9.73
C SER A 873 5.88 11.75 9.91
N SER A 874 4.71 12.13 10.43
CA SER A 874 4.39 13.54 10.69
C SER A 874 5.09 14.09 11.92
N ALA A 875 5.33 15.41 11.94
CA ALA A 875 5.91 16.11 13.07
C ALA A 875 5.11 15.89 14.37
N GLY A 876 3.78 15.81 14.27
CA GLY A 876 2.89 15.50 15.39
C GLY A 876 3.16 14.12 15.99
N ARG A 877 3.35 13.08 15.17
CA ARG A 877 3.66 11.73 15.67
C ARG A 877 5.01 11.67 16.37
N VAL A 878 6.00 12.40 15.85
CA VAL A 878 7.32 12.50 16.51
C VAL A 878 7.20 13.18 17.86
N PHE A 879 6.42 14.28 17.94
CA PHE A 879 6.14 14.95 19.21
C PHE A 879 5.43 14.03 20.22
N ASP A 880 4.36 13.35 19.80
CA ASP A 880 3.60 12.46 20.67
C ASP A 880 4.48 11.30 21.20
N ALA A 881 5.38 10.76 20.37
CA ALA A 881 6.35 9.74 20.79
C ALA A 881 7.36 10.27 21.82
N LEU A 882 7.85 11.50 21.66
CA LEU A 882 8.74 12.15 22.63
C LEU A 882 8.04 12.40 23.98
N VAL A 883 6.75 12.76 23.94
CA VAL A 883 5.94 12.90 25.16
C VAL A 883 5.75 11.55 25.86
N HIS A 884 5.45 10.50 25.09
CA HIS A 884 5.31 9.15 25.63
C HIS A 884 6.61 8.63 26.26
N LEU A 885 7.76 8.94 25.66
CA LEU A 885 9.09 8.64 26.21
C LEU A 885 9.49 9.53 27.39
N LYS A 886 8.62 10.45 27.83
CA LYS A 886 8.88 11.46 28.88
C LYS A 886 10.10 12.34 28.58
N LEU A 887 10.42 12.50 27.30
CA LEU A 887 11.48 13.41 26.83
C LEU A 887 10.95 14.83 26.60
N LEU A 888 9.63 14.99 26.48
CA LEU A 888 8.91 16.26 26.38
C LEU A 888 7.60 16.20 27.19
N GLU A 889 7.06 17.35 27.57
CA GLU A 889 5.72 17.45 28.18
C GLU A 889 4.94 18.58 27.54
N GLY A 890 3.60 18.52 27.57
CA GLY A 890 2.72 19.60 27.12
C GLY A 890 2.21 19.46 25.69
N LYS A 891 1.87 20.58 25.06
CA LYS A 891 1.37 20.67 23.68
C LYS A 891 2.44 21.29 22.78
N LEU A 892 2.57 20.73 21.57
CA LEU A 892 3.47 21.23 20.53
C LEU A 892 3.15 22.69 20.20
N VAL A 893 4.14 23.57 20.37
CA VAL A 893 4.09 24.99 19.97
C VAL A 893 4.77 25.17 18.63
N ARG A 894 5.97 24.62 18.48
CA ARG A 894 6.77 24.76 17.26
C ARG A 894 7.63 23.52 17.03
N PHE A 895 7.70 23.08 15.79
CA PHE A 895 8.58 22.01 15.36
C PHE A 895 9.51 22.54 14.28
N GLU A 896 10.80 22.54 14.50
CA GLU A 896 11.79 23.03 13.54
C GLU A 896 12.78 21.92 13.22
N VAL A 897 13.19 21.84 11.95
CA VAL A 897 14.12 20.81 11.49
C VAL A 897 15.23 21.36 10.62
N ILE A 898 16.40 20.73 10.72
CA ILE A 898 17.49 20.82 9.75
C ILE A 898 17.62 19.46 9.08
N ASP A 899 17.58 19.46 7.75
CA ASP A 899 17.70 18.25 6.93
C ASP A 899 19.17 17.84 6.77
N LEU A 900 19.54 16.67 7.29
CA LEU A 900 20.88 16.09 7.17
C LEU A 900 20.94 14.95 6.14
N ALA A 901 19.85 14.63 5.44
CA ALA A 901 19.84 13.56 4.45
C ALA A 901 20.84 13.78 3.29
N PRO A 902 21.06 15.00 2.77
CA PRO A 902 22.08 15.22 1.73
C PRO A 902 23.49 14.86 2.21
N VAL A 903 23.82 15.24 3.44
CA VAL A 903 25.10 14.94 4.11
C VAL A 903 25.27 13.45 4.30
N LYS A 904 24.27 12.78 4.90
CA LYS A 904 24.29 11.31 5.07
C LYS A 904 24.46 10.61 3.73
N ARG A 905 23.73 11.03 2.69
CA ARG A 905 23.78 10.41 1.36
C ARG A 905 25.15 10.56 0.72
N LEU A 906 25.75 11.76 0.75
CA LEU A 906 27.08 11.99 0.20
C LEU A 906 28.12 11.13 0.92
N LEU A 907 28.03 11.05 2.25
CA LEU A 907 28.92 10.25 3.07
C LEU A 907 28.79 8.76 2.76
N LEU A 908 27.56 8.24 2.71
CA LEU A 908 27.30 6.85 2.33
C LEU A 908 27.74 6.55 0.91
N GLN A 909 27.54 7.46 -0.05
CA GLN A 909 28.04 7.29 -1.41
C GLN A 909 29.56 7.20 -1.45
N GLN A 910 30.28 8.01 -0.66
CA GLN A 910 31.74 7.93 -0.55
C GLN A 910 32.19 6.61 0.09
N LEU A 911 31.55 6.18 1.18
CA LEU A 911 31.85 4.92 1.86
C LEU A 911 31.51 3.71 0.99
N MET A 912 30.39 3.75 0.27
CA MET A 912 29.98 2.69 -0.65
C MET A 912 30.83 2.67 -1.92
N ALA A 913 31.30 3.81 -2.42
CA ALA A 913 32.26 3.85 -3.53
C ALA A 913 33.66 3.36 -3.11
N SER A 914 33.96 3.40 -1.81
CA SER A 914 35.18 2.80 -1.25
C SER A 914 35.05 1.29 -0.97
N LEU A 915 33.83 0.73 -1.03
CA LEU A 915 33.67 -0.70 -1.26
C LEU A 915 34.16 -1.00 -2.68
N PRO A 916 34.84 -2.12 -2.94
CA PRO A 916 35.21 -2.50 -4.30
C PRO A 916 33.99 -2.56 -5.21
N SER A 917 33.89 -1.57 -6.10
CA SER A 917 32.98 -1.57 -7.24
C SER A 917 33.76 -1.72 -8.54
N ILE A 918 33.20 -2.44 -9.50
CA ILE A 918 33.75 -2.67 -10.83
C ILE A 918 33.98 -1.32 -11.55
N PRO A 919 35.13 -1.10 -12.22
CA PRO A 919 35.27 -0.02 -13.20
C PRO A 919 34.31 -0.30 -14.38
N SER A 920 33.35 0.59 -14.61
CA SER A 920 32.40 0.49 -15.73
C SER A 920 33.15 0.36 -17.05
N ASN A 921 32.97 -0.77 -17.73
CA ASN A 921 33.60 -1.10 -19.01
C ASN A 921 32.84 -0.46 -20.19
N GLU A 922 32.48 0.83 -20.08
CA GLU A 922 32.04 1.62 -21.21
C GLU A 922 33.27 2.25 -21.86
N ALA A 923 33.76 1.61 -22.91
CA ALA A 923 34.70 2.24 -23.83
C ALA A 923 34.06 3.52 -24.41
N SER A 924 34.83 4.62 -24.41
CA SER A 924 34.59 5.90 -25.09
C SER A 924 33.83 7.04 -24.37
N THR A 925 33.99 7.20 -23.06
CA THR A 925 33.92 8.55 -22.47
C THR A 925 35.10 8.78 -21.51
N PRO A 926 35.75 9.97 -21.52
CA PRO A 926 36.84 10.24 -20.60
C PRO A 926 36.31 10.12 -19.17
N VAL A 927 36.92 9.22 -18.40
CA VAL A 927 36.69 9.06 -16.95
C VAL A 927 36.69 10.45 -16.32
N PRO A 928 35.58 10.93 -15.73
CA PRO A 928 35.61 12.19 -15.02
C PRO A 928 36.64 12.03 -13.90
N ALA A 929 37.57 12.99 -13.82
CA ALA A 929 38.61 13.02 -12.80
C ALA A 929 38.02 12.64 -11.43
N GLN A 930 38.75 11.80 -10.66
CA GLN A 930 38.36 11.39 -9.30
C GLN A 930 37.71 12.58 -8.60
N PRO A 931 36.48 12.43 -8.04
CA PRO A 931 35.77 13.56 -7.46
C PRO A 931 36.68 14.15 -6.38
N LYS A 932 37.20 15.36 -6.62
CA LYS A 932 37.88 16.16 -5.59
C LYS A 932 37.01 16.04 -4.34
N GLN A 933 37.59 15.60 -3.22
CA GLN A 933 36.89 15.49 -1.94
C GLN A 933 36.14 16.80 -1.69
N ARG A 934 34.84 16.82 -2.00
CA ARG A 934 34.00 18.00 -1.77
C ARG A 934 33.87 18.12 -0.27
N THR A 935 34.31 19.25 0.28
CA THR A 935 34.01 19.66 1.63
C THR A 935 32.50 19.61 1.84
N VAL A 936 32.08 18.90 2.88
CA VAL A 936 30.67 18.73 3.19
C VAL A 936 30.21 19.96 3.96
N GLU A 937 29.61 20.92 3.27
CA GLU A 937 28.99 22.08 3.91
C GLU A 937 27.75 21.65 4.70
N LEU A 938 27.60 22.20 5.90
CA LEU A 938 26.49 21.87 6.78
C LEU A 938 25.25 22.66 6.36
N PRO A 939 24.09 22.00 6.18
CA PRO A 939 22.87 22.69 5.79
C PRO A 939 22.42 23.62 6.93
N THR A 940 22.33 24.92 6.64
CA THR A 940 21.90 25.96 7.60
C THR A 940 20.40 26.28 7.53
N LEU A 941 19.71 25.75 6.53
CA LEU A 941 18.28 26.02 6.31
C LEU A 941 17.41 25.33 7.35
N VAL A 942 16.80 26.13 8.24
CA VAL A 942 15.83 25.67 9.23
C VAL A 942 14.42 25.71 8.62
N LYS A 943 13.73 24.57 8.59
CA LYS A 943 12.32 24.48 8.19
C LYS A 943 11.43 24.36 9.42
N THR A 944 10.38 25.18 9.51
CA THR A 944 9.36 25.04 10.57
C THR A 944 8.21 24.19 10.02
N LEU A 945 7.83 23.13 10.74
CA LEU A 945 6.79 22.19 10.34
C LEU A 945 5.53 22.34 11.20
N ARG A 946 4.36 22.18 10.57
CA ARG A 946 3.07 22.05 11.26
C ARG A 946 2.88 20.64 11.82
N LYS A 947 1.98 20.47 12.81
CA LYS A 947 1.72 19.17 13.44
C LYS A 947 1.35 18.07 12.43
N THR A 948 0.61 18.40 11.38
CA THR A 948 0.15 17.47 10.34
C THR A 948 1.15 17.27 9.22
N GLU A 949 2.17 18.13 9.10
CA GLU A 949 3.16 18.03 8.02
C GLU A 949 4.08 16.83 8.21
N VAL A 950 4.41 16.22 7.07
CA VAL A 950 5.22 15.02 6.96
C VAL A 950 6.70 15.38 6.87
N ILE A 951 7.55 14.66 7.61
CA ILE A 951 9.00 14.79 7.49
C ILE A 951 9.47 13.87 6.35
N SER A 952 9.87 14.48 5.24
CA SER A 952 10.31 13.78 4.02
C SER A 952 11.81 13.45 3.99
N SER A 953 12.58 13.90 4.98
CA SER A 953 14.01 13.63 5.10
C SER A 953 14.28 12.34 5.88
N SER A 954 15.32 11.59 5.50
CA SER A 954 15.75 10.38 6.20
C SER A 954 16.55 10.66 7.47
N VAL A 955 17.10 11.87 7.65
CA VAL A 955 17.82 12.26 8.87
C VAL A 955 17.59 13.72 9.16
N VAL A 956 17.12 14.03 10.37
CA VAL A 956 16.86 15.41 10.79
C VAL A 956 17.39 15.70 12.19
N LEU A 957 17.93 16.91 12.38
CA LEU A 957 18.00 17.54 13.69
C LEU A 957 16.66 18.22 13.94
N ALA A 958 16.01 17.96 15.07
CA ALA A 958 14.70 18.52 15.39
C ALA A 958 14.75 19.37 16.66
N ARG A 959 14.45 20.67 16.54
CA ARG A 959 14.22 21.56 17.69
C ARG A 959 12.73 21.68 17.95
N ILE A 960 12.29 21.28 19.13
CA ILE A 960 10.87 21.11 19.44
C ILE A 960 10.51 21.95 20.66
N LEU A 961 9.63 22.93 20.46
CA LEU A 961 9.14 23.81 21.52
C LEU A 961 7.76 23.35 21.98
N SER A 962 7.61 23.19 23.29
CA SER A 962 6.36 22.84 23.95
C SER A 962 5.91 23.97 24.89
N ASN A 963 4.62 24.01 25.20
CA ASN A 963 4.03 25.04 26.05
C ASN A 963 4.28 24.85 27.56
N LYS A 964 4.84 23.71 27.97
CA LYS A 964 5.31 23.47 29.35
C LYS A 964 6.83 23.55 29.39
N PHE A 965 7.34 24.37 30.30
CA PHE A 965 8.78 24.56 30.50
C PHE A 965 9.38 23.32 31.17
N GLN A 966 10.52 22.82 30.64
CA GLN A 966 11.23 21.67 31.21
C GLN A 966 12.12 22.09 32.40
N PRO A 967 12.15 21.36 33.51
CA PRO A 967 13.30 21.33 34.40
C PRO A 967 14.45 20.50 33.78
N ALA A 968 15.68 20.87 34.16
CA ALA A 968 16.99 20.59 33.55
C ALA A 968 17.20 19.25 32.85
#